data_AF-A0A261CEK3-F1
#
_entry.id   AF-A0A261CEK3-F1
#
_cell.length_a   1.000
_cell.length_b   1.000
_cell.length_c   1.000
_cell.angle_alpha   90.00
_cell.angle_beta   90.00
_cell.angle_gamma   90.00
#
_symmetry.space_group_name_H-M   'P 1'
#
loop_
_entity.id
_entity.type
_entity.pdbx_description
1 polymer ?
#
loop_
_entity_poly.entity_id
_entity_poly.type
_entity_poly.pdbx_seq_one_letter_code
_entity_poly.pdbx_strand_id
1 'polypeptide(L)'
;MKVWKLLVIGILSVSCQLNALSTTDNPPVSVIGKEGKLSKISEMIGAYARVSIGLYILGELIEPSSPNFAIAGFMNINETIVDAWLRVDAKEAVAVVNGITSVAGNGTTGIQVDYFLDRIAAFENVFTEIANGPPIPSNSELERMGQSINDFKQASDVSLARLRSLESEIKAAMDLSDVNFTNTAGLDEFRRKNKIAIYAMEQYPGEVKSVTEKLKKFDSILNFTDIYGPIRKRITKYDEYLIQNNTNLNISHLATVQKLFSKSSDYQVASKIAESLKTLTLLDETSSLGRVWAEVFKNDFTELEVIKQDLDSPLLKNTLNGGEDLEVLKKVMNPIFEIGKIVSGFWTDSDAIFRDIEFKEQANIIEQLLTNMVEVSNLEKSVAAVTLMLNMTNISKELEDFKTNYDKIIGKLDGFLEQSQIVDKLNETHKHAFEINIHIPHWASVVEEAELTKSLANYKEASSSDKYKKFKNDDHVSTILTKYGEKVKDIQRNLSPNTNFPNSQVNAMVAMATSFNKTMEENEKSLAEVKAALNFIKISQKGENCAHFVSNLGKLETIMDEKRKQFDTEREKLKDSPDAEFYKEVLKLNRGFNVKAKLVAGSNLFKIFDRIVKDTKFDDFFTAGDALYKKIQELPFSNQNRFEWILKLKKFQTIRTRYDELKIEILRRKNRYNNVPMENLIQLRWLIENLYELPNPELEVEEWKQFAGLESLKSNVSGEEVAIFAKAIEGISDLDFAEYQKHVPNTYAHLRALIRFHNAILATEKVSSKTFWDWNHQWIEIVGFVAITLVLNVLAYGGAALYIRKKNATPEELAERKTRKERKKLEAEEEPEEKAKTADKTDPNSKAKGNKRNTTNVKARR
;
A
#
# COMPACT_ATOMS: atom_id res chain seq x y z
N MET A 1 7.55 21.56 -45.70
CA MET A 1 8.76 21.32 -44.88
C MET A 1 8.51 21.23 -43.36
N LYS A 2 7.32 20.83 -42.88
CA LYS A 2 7.01 20.69 -41.43
C LYS A 2 6.53 19.30 -40.98
N VAL A 3 6.27 18.37 -41.90
CA VAL A 3 5.79 17.01 -41.56
C VAL A 3 6.94 16.01 -41.38
N TRP A 4 8.08 16.22 -42.06
CA TRP A 4 9.26 15.34 -41.92
C TRP A 4 10.11 15.63 -40.67
N LYS A 5 10.04 16.84 -40.08
CA LYS A 5 10.68 17.14 -38.78
C LYS A 5 9.93 16.53 -37.59
N LEU A 6 8.62 16.27 -37.72
CA LEU A 6 7.84 15.55 -36.70
C LEU A 6 8.12 14.04 -36.73
N LEU A 7 8.45 13.47 -37.89
CA LEU A 7 8.87 12.07 -38.01
C LEU A 7 10.28 11.82 -37.46
N VAL A 8 11.18 12.80 -37.51
CA VAL A 8 12.52 12.70 -36.87
C VAL A 8 12.46 12.91 -35.35
N ILE A 9 11.49 13.70 -34.84
CA ILE A 9 11.21 13.77 -33.40
C ILE A 9 10.56 12.47 -32.90
N GLY A 10 9.74 11.80 -33.73
CA GLY A 10 9.16 10.48 -33.44
C GLY A 10 10.14 9.31 -33.52
N ILE A 11 11.31 9.46 -34.15
CA ILE A 11 12.35 8.43 -34.24
C ILE A 11 13.44 8.64 -33.17
N LEU A 12 13.66 9.87 -32.69
CA LEU A 12 14.54 10.15 -31.53
C LEU A 12 13.84 9.96 -30.17
N SER A 13 12.53 9.74 -30.15
CA SER A 13 11.77 9.32 -28.95
C SER A 13 11.73 7.80 -28.73
N VAL A 14 12.50 7.04 -29.50
CA VAL A 14 12.64 5.58 -29.34
C VAL A 14 14.14 5.26 -29.31
N SER A 15 14.81 5.56 -28.19
CA SER A 15 16.08 4.96 -27.72
C SER A 15 16.56 5.65 -26.45
N CYS A 16 15.93 5.36 -25.32
CA CYS A 16 16.58 5.32 -24.00
C CYS A 16 15.64 4.57 -23.04
N GLN A 17 15.48 3.28 -23.32
CA GLN A 17 15.30 2.29 -22.26
C GLN A 17 16.63 2.23 -21.50
N LEU A 18 16.67 2.82 -20.31
CA LEU A 18 17.64 2.51 -19.27
C LEU A 18 16.83 2.26 -18.01
N ASN A 19 16.65 0.96 -17.73
CA ASN A 19 16.22 0.33 -16.48
C ASN A 19 15.95 1.29 -15.31
N ALA A 20 14.71 1.74 -15.20
CA ALA A 20 14.17 2.23 -13.94
C ALA A 20 13.84 1.02 -13.06
N LEU A 21 14.53 0.92 -11.92
CA LEU A 21 14.13 0.03 -10.84
C LEU A 21 12.71 0.38 -10.40
N SER A 22 11.96 -0.68 -10.13
CA SER A 22 10.63 -0.68 -9.52
C SER A 22 10.62 0.07 -8.19
N THR A 23 10.21 1.34 -8.22
CA THR A 23 9.70 2.06 -7.06
C THR A 23 8.41 2.74 -7.48
N THR A 24 7.28 2.12 -7.16
CA THR A 24 5.99 2.77 -6.92
C THR A 24 5.75 4.09 -7.69
N ASP A 25 5.57 3.99 -9.02
CA ASP A 25 5.21 5.14 -9.85
C ASP A 25 3.84 5.70 -9.44
N ASN A 26 3.86 6.66 -8.51
CA ASN A 26 2.86 7.70 -8.38
C ASN A 26 3.18 8.74 -9.47
N PRO A 27 2.45 8.78 -10.60
CA PRO A 27 2.66 9.84 -11.55
C PRO A 27 2.26 11.18 -10.89
N PRO A 28 2.97 12.28 -11.22
CA PRO A 28 2.66 13.60 -10.70
C PRO A 28 1.20 13.95 -10.99
N VAL A 29 0.59 14.73 -10.10
CA VAL A 29 -0.78 15.22 -10.25
C VAL A 29 -0.85 16.09 -11.50
N SER A 30 -1.19 15.49 -12.65
CA SER A 30 -1.75 16.23 -13.76
C SER A 30 -3.13 16.73 -13.32
N VAL A 31 -3.14 17.99 -12.92
CA VAL A 31 -4.30 18.86 -12.79
C VAL A 31 -4.86 19.11 -14.20
N ILE A 32 -6.19 19.00 -14.32
CA ILE A 32 -7.04 19.22 -15.50
C ILE A 32 -7.22 17.99 -16.41
N GLY A 33 -8.34 17.30 -16.14
CA GLY A 33 -9.00 16.35 -17.06
C GLY A 33 -9.14 14.93 -16.50
N LYS A 34 -9.98 14.69 -15.47
CA LYS A 34 -10.21 13.31 -14.98
C LYS A 34 -11.69 13.00 -14.81
N GLU A 35 -12.21 12.21 -15.75
CA GLU A 35 -13.59 11.72 -15.81
C GLU A 35 -13.88 10.75 -14.66
N GLY A 36 -15.05 10.86 -14.01
CA GLY A 36 -15.52 9.88 -13.01
C GLY A 36 -15.81 10.43 -11.61
N LYS A 37 -16.81 9.84 -10.93
CA LYS A 37 -17.27 10.30 -9.61
C LYS A 37 -16.29 9.97 -8.47
N LEU A 38 -15.61 8.83 -8.54
CA LEU A 38 -14.67 8.36 -7.51
C LEU A 38 -13.40 9.22 -7.46
N SER A 39 -12.82 9.56 -8.62
CA SER A 39 -11.69 10.50 -8.70
C SER A 39 -12.04 11.88 -8.10
N LYS A 40 -13.23 12.42 -8.36
CA LYS A 40 -13.66 13.69 -7.75
C LYS A 40 -13.81 13.60 -6.22
N ILE A 41 -14.26 12.46 -5.68
CA ILE A 41 -14.35 12.23 -4.24
C ILE A 41 -12.93 12.16 -3.63
N SER A 42 -12.03 11.42 -4.27
CA SER A 42 -10.61 11.33 -3.87
C SER A 42 -9.97 12.71 -3.78
N GLU A 43 -10.15 13.54 -4.82
CA GLU A 43 -9.59 14.89 -4.88
C GLU A 43 -10.15 15.80 -3.78
N MET A 44 -11.47 15.78 -3.56
CA MET A 44 -12.09 16.55 -2.48
C MET A 44 -11.52 16.15 -1.11
N ILE A 45 -11.49 14.86 -0.79
CA ILE A 45 -10.94 14.37 0.49
C ILE A 45 -9.46 14.74 0.60
N GLY A 46 -8.73 14.64 -0.50
CA GLY A 46 -7.32 15.00 -0.56
C GLY A 46 -7.08 16.47 -0.27
N ALA A 47 -7.88 17.37 -0.83
CA ALA A 47 -7.79 18.80 -0.57
C ALA A 47 -8.03 19.14 0.92
N TYR A 48 -9.03 18.50 1.56
CA TYR A 48 -9.21 18.63 3.02
C TYR A 48 -8.02 18.10 3.82
N ALA A 49 -7.37 17.03 3.38
CA ALA A 49 -6.16 16.50 4.00
C ALA A 49 -5.01 17.50 3.92
N ARG A 50 -4.76 18.09 2.74
CA ARG A 50 -3.70 19.07 2.49
C ARG A 50 -3.89 20.37 3.29
N VAL A 51 -5.12 20.88 3.35
CA VAL A 51 -5.47 22.02 4.21
C VAL A 51 -5.23 21.70 5.69
N SER A 52 -5.65 20.53 6.16
CA SER A 52 -5.43 20.11 7.55
C SER A 52 -3.94 20.01 7.89
N ILE A 53 -3.13 19.53 6.94
CA ILE A 53 -1.67 19.48 7.05
C ILE A 53 -1.09 20.88 7.20
N GLY A 54 -1.49 21.83 6.34
CA GLY A 54 -1.02 23.21 6.43
C GLY A 54 -1.39 23.85 7.77
N LEU A 55 -2.64 23.72 8.21
CA LEU A 55 -3.08 24.22 9.51
C LEU A 55 -2.30 23.60 10.68
N TYR A 56 -1.99 22.31 10.59
CA TYR A 56 -1.17 21.63 11.59
C TYR A 56 0.24 22.22 11.66
N ILE A 57 0.88 22.41 10.50
CA ILE A 57 2.21 23.06 10.40
C ILE A 57 2.14 24.48 10.98
N LEU A 58 1.09 25.25 10.70
CA LEU A 58 0.91 26.59 11.26
C LEU A 58 0.81 26.58 12.78
N GLY A 59 0.02 25.68 13.37
CA GLY A 59 -0.06 25.61 14.83
C GLY A 59 1.27 25.22 15.48
N GLU A 60 2.06 24.33 14.87
CA GLU A 60 3.40 23.97 15.33
C GLU A 60 4.42 25.12 15.14
N LEU A 61 4.21 26.02 14.18
CA LEU A 61 5.01 27.24 14.07
C LEU A 61 4.72 28.21 15.23
N ILE A 62 3.44 28.38 15.57
CA ILE A 62 2.99 29.31 16.61
C ILE A 62 3.41 28.81 18.00
N GLU A 63 3.06 27.56 18.32
CA GLU A 63 3.37 26.91 19.58
C GLU A 63 3.91 25.51 19.29
N PRO A 64 5.24 25.38 19.08
CA PRO A 64 5.80 24.09 18.75
C PRO A 64 5.70 23.13 19.91
N SER A 65 5.35 21.90 19.59
CA SER A 65 5.47 20.76 20.50
C SER A 65 6.94 20.47 20.84
N SER A 66 7.85 20.82 19.94
CA SER A 66 9.31 20.72 20.12
C SER A 66 10.07 21.68 19.19
N PRO A 67 11.29 22.14 19.57
CA PRO A 67 11.94 23.29 18.94
C PRO A 67 12.07 23.24 17.42
N ASN A 68 12.19 22.03 16.85
CA ASN A 68 12.56 21.83 15.44
C ASN A 68 11.49 21.07 14.63
N PHE A 69 10.40 20.64 15.27
CA PHE A 69 9.35 19.88 14.60
C PHE A 69 8.70 20.62 13.43
N ALA A 70 8.49 21.94 13.58
CA ALA A 70 7.96 22.75 12.49
C ALA A 70 8.93 22.77 11.28
N ILE A 71 10.23 22.89 11.53
CA ILE A 71 11.28 22.85 10.48
C ILE A 71 11.28 21.49 9.78
N ALA A 72 11.19 20.41 10.56
CA ALA A 72 11.08 19.04 10.07
C ALA A 72 9.85 18.84 9.16
N GLY A 73 8.71 19.43 9.54
CA GLY A 73 7.49 19.41 8.75
C GLY A 73 7.60 20.14 7.40
N PHE A 74 8.31 21.27 7.34
CA PHE A 74 8.56 21.99 6.08
C PHE A 74 9.55 21.29 5.17
N MET A 75 10.59 20.68 5.75
CA MET A 75 11.60 19.92 5.01
C MET A 75 11.11 18.52 4.65
N ASN A 76 9.99 18.10 5.24
CA ASN A 76 9.40 16.78 5.11
C ASN A 76 10.35 15.64 5.51
N ILE A 77 11.08 15.82 6.61
CA ILE A 77 12.03 14.85 7.18
C ILE A 77 11.72 14.62 8.65
N ASN A 78 12.19 13.51 9.23
CA ASN A 78 11.97 13.21 10.64
C ASN A 78 12.57 14.32 11.54
N GLU A 79 11.90 14.70 12.63
CA GLU A 79 12.43 15.70 13.55
C GLU A 79 13.78 15.28 14.14
N THR A 80 13.97 13.99 14.40
CA THR A 80 15.24 13.48 14.95
C THR A 80 16.43 13.74 14.04
N ILE A 81 16.19 13.81 12.73
CA ILE A 81 17.17 14.16 11.69
C ILE A 81 17.49 15.65 11.81
N VAL A 82 16.48 16.52 11.92
CA VAL A 82 16.69 17.96 12.13
C VAL A 82 17.41 18.26 13.45
N ASP A 83 17.04 17.58 14.52
CA ASP A 83 17.68 17.69 15.83
C ASP A 83 19.14 17.24 15.81
N ALA A 84 19.45 16.14 15.12
CA ALA A 84 20.82 15.68 14.94
C ALA A 84 21.63 16.66 14.08
N TRP A 85 21.01 17.19 13.04
CA TRP A 85 21.62 18.10 12.08
C TRP A 85 21.94 19.48 12.69
N LEU A 86 21.09 19.97 13.60
CA LEU A 86 21.35 21.20 14.37
C LEU A 86 22.40 21.03 15.48
N ARG A 87 22.87 19.80 15.70
CA ARG A 87 23.99 19.48 16.60
C ARG A 87 25.27 19.18 15.83
N VAL A 88 25.29 19.34 14.51
CA VAL A 88 26.49 19.14 13.69
C VAL A 88 27.52 20.20 14.05
N ASP A 89 28.62 19.77 14.63
CA ASP A 89 29.86 20.53 14.68
C ASP A 89 30.80 19.94 13.62
N ALA A 90 31.10 20.73 12.58
CA ALA A 90 32.01 20.31 11.52
C ALA A 90 33.39 19.86 12.07
N LYS A 91 33.87 20.42 13.18
CA LYS A 91 35.13 20.02 13.83
C LYS A 91 35.03 18.69 14.56
N GLU A 92 33.90 18.39 15.16
CA GLU A 92 33.64 17.09 15.81
C GLU A 92 33.50 15.99 14.76
N ALA A 93 32.78 16.27 13.66
CA ALA A 93 32.68 15.38 12.52
C ALA A 93 34.05 15.04 11.91
N VAL A 94 34.93 16.03 11.76
CA VAL A 94 36.34 15.83 11.33
C VAL A 94 37.08 14.89 12.26
N ALA A 95 36.95 15.07 13.57
CA ALA A 95 37.63 14.24 14.56
C ALA A 95 37.14 12.78 14.53
N VAL A 96 35.83 12.58 14.37
CA VAL A 96 35.20 11.26 14.25
C VAL A 96 35.66 10.56 12.96
N VAL A 97 35.61 11.24 11.82
CA VAL A 97 35.98 10.69 10.52
C VAL A 97 37.47 10.33 10.46
N ASN A 98 38.35 11.20 10.99
CA ASN A 98 39.78 10.91 11.11
C ASN A 98 40.04 9.76 12.11
N GLY A 99 39.25 9.66 13.18
CA GLY A 99 39.32 8.57 14.14
C GLY A 99 38.97 7.21 13.52
N ILE A 100 37.91 7.17 12.71
CA ILE A 100 37.47 5.94 12.03
C ILE A 100 38.47 5.52 10.95
N THR A 101 38.90 6.45 10.09
CA THR A 101 39.83 6.18 8.98
C THR A 101 41.24 5.78 9.44
N SER A 102 41.78 6.41 10.49
CA SER A 102 43.11 6.07 11.03
C SER A 102 43.17 4.70 11.70
N VAL A 103 42.07 4.29 12.31
CA VAL A 103 41.99 3.04 13.07
C VAL A 103 41.61 1.85 12.18
N ALA A 104 40.79 2.10 11.16
CA ALA A 104 40.52 1.22 10.04
C ALA A 104 41.80 0.73 9.36
N GLY A 105 42.62 1.65 8.84
CA GLY A 105 43.74 1.32 7.95
C GLY A 105 44.84 0.42 8.54
N ASN A 106 44.93 0.30 9.88
CA ASN A 106 45.97 -0.49 10.55
C ASN A 106 45.45 -1.76 11.24
N GLY A 107 44.17 -1.83 11.63
CA GLY A 107 43.61 -2.93 12.42
C GLY A 107 42.82 -3.98 11.64
N THR A 108 42.45 -3.69 10.38
CA THR A 108 41.51 -4.51 9.59
C THR A 108 42.16 -5.22 8.40
N THR A 109 43.45 -4.99 8.15
CA THR A 109 44.20 -5.51 7.01
C THR A 109 44.35 -7.04 7.10
N GLY A 110 43.93 -7.77 6.06
CA GLY A 110 44.09 -9.24 5.95
C GLY A 110 42.90 -10.08 6.44
N ILE A 111 41.79 -9.47 6.89
CA ILE A 111 40.55 -10.18 7.23
C ILE A 111 39.78 -10.50 5.93
N GLN A 112 39.46 -11.78 5.69
CA GLN A 112 38.68 -12.24 4.52
C GLN A 112 37.18 -11.98 4.69
N VAL A 113 36.78 -10.71 4.70
CA VAL A 113 35.43 -10.28 5.05
C VAL A 113 34.35 -10.86 4.12
N ASP A 114 34.56 -10.79 2.80
CA ASP A 114 33.56 -11.23 1.82
C ASP A 114 33.20 -12.71 2.01
N TYR A 115 34.20 -13.56 2.23
CA TYR A 115 33.99 -14.98 2.51
C TYR A 115 33.14 -15.22 3.76
N PHE A 116 33.34 -14.44 4.82
CA PHE A 116 32.56 -14.59 6.06
C PHE A 116 31.11 -14.11 5.89
N LEU A 117 30.91 -12.99 5.21
CA LEU A 117 29.57 -12.45 4.92
C LEU A 117 28.76 -13.39 4.03
N ASP A 118 29.36 -13.93 2.96
CA ASP A 118 28.70 -14.87 2.05
C ASP A 118 28.26 -16.13 2.78
N ARG A 119 29.10 -16.64 3.68
CA ARG A 119 28.80 -17.84 4.47
C ARG A 119 27.68 -17.58 5.47
N ILE A 120 27.73 -16.47 6.20
CA ILE A 120 26.64 -16.06 7.11
C ILE A 120 25.33 -15.92 6.35
N ALA A 121 25.33 -15.26 5.18
CA ALA A 121 24.14 -15.11 4.35
C ALA A 121 23.59 -16.45 3.85
N ALA A 122 24.47 -17.37 3.45
CA ALA A 122 24.07 -18.73 3.06
C ALA A 122 23.43 -19.49 4.22
N PHE A 123 23.97 -19.36 5.44
CA PHE A 123 23.41 -19.95 6.65
C PHE A 123 22.04 -19.36 6.98
N GLU A 124 21.91 -18.04 7.02
CA GLU A 124 20.63 -17.38 7.28
C GLU A 124 19.56 -17.76 6.27
N ASN A 125 19.89 -17.82 4.99
CA ASN A 125 18.96 -18.25 3.96
C ASN A 125 18.41 -19.65 4.28
N VAL A 126 19.29 -20.56 4.71
CA VAL A 126 18.88 -21.91 5.14
C VAL A 126 18.00 -21.86 6.40
N PHE A 127 18.38 -21.09 7.42
CA PHE A 127 17.56 -20.92 8.62
C PHE A 127 16.19 -20.31 8.31
N THR A 128 16.11 -19.26 7.50
CA THR A 128 14.88 -18.61 7.08
C THR A 128 13.99 -19.56 6.30
N GLU A 129 14.55 -20.35 5.37
CA GLU A 129 13.78 -21.33 4.59
C GLU A 129 13.31 -22.54 5.44
N ILE A 130 14.05 -22.90 6.50
CA ILE A 130 13.59 -23.89 7.48
C ILE A 130 12.53 -23.27 8.42
N ALA A 131 12.68 -22.03 8.85
CA ALA A 131 11.77 -21.37 9.79
C ALA A 131 10.44 -20.99 9.12
N ASN A 132 10.55 -20.18 8.07
CA ASN A 132 9.47 -19.53 7.34
C ASN A 132 9.05 -20.32 6.09
N GLY A 133 9.64 -21.51 5.88
CA GLY A 133 9.21 -22.41 4.82
C GLY A 133 7.71 -22.77 4.94
N PRO A 134 7.13 -23.43 3.94
CA PRO A 134 5.72 -23.79 3.96
C PRO A 134 5.34 -24.55 5.24
N PRO A 135 4.13 -24.33 5.80
CA PRO A 135 3.75 -24.87 7.11
C PRO A 135 3.90 -26.39 7.17
N ILE A 136 4.36 -26.87 8.32
CA ILE A 136 4.42 -28.31 8.58
C ILE A 136 2.97 -28.82 8.65
N PRO A 137 2.62 -29.89 7.91
CA PRO A 137 1.25 -30.41 7.92
C PRO A 137 0.76 -30.78 9.31
N SER A 138 -0.45 -30.32 9.64
CA SER A 138 -1.18 -30.72 10.84
C SER A 138 -1.62 -32.18 10.78
N ASN A 139 -1.94 -32.78 11.93
CA ASN A 139 -2.50 -34.15 11.99
C ASN A 139 -3.74 -34.30 11.09
N SER A 140 -4.59 -33.28 11.00
CA SER A 140 -5.76 -33.28 10.12
C SER A 140 -5.41 -33.29 8.63
N GLU A 141 -4.26 -32.70 8.25
CA GLU A 141 -3.76 -32.74 6.87
C GLU A 141 -3.16 -34.11 6.59
N LEU A 142 -2.44 -34.69 7.55
CA LEU A 142 -1.93 -36.05 7.44
C LEU A 142 -3.07 -37.10 7.33
N GLU A 143 -4.16 -36.92 8.07
CA GLU A 143 -5.37 -37.75 7.92
C GLU A 143 -6.02 -37.58 6.54
N ARG A 144 -6.13 -36.33 6.05
CA ARG A 144 -6.62 -36.05 4.68
C ARG A 144 -5.73 -36.68 3.60
N MET A 145 -4.43 -36.74 3.84
CA MET A 145 -3.47 -37.41 2.96
C MET A 145 -3.71 -38.94 2.96
N GLY A 146 -3.91 -39.55 4.13
CA GLY A 146 -4.30 -40.96 4.25
C GLY A 146 -5.63 -41.26 3.55
N GLN A 147 -6.60 -40.35 3.66
CA GLN A 147 -7.87 -40.45 2.93
C GLN A 147 -7.66 -40.34 1.41
N SER A 148 -6.77 -39.45 0.96
CA SER A 148 -6.42 -39.33 -0.46
C SER A 148 -5.86 -40.65 -1.00
N ILE A 149 -5.02 -41.35 -0.23
CA ILE A 149 -4.52 -42.70 -0.60
C ILE A 149 -5.66 -43.75 -0.62
N ASN A 150 -6.64 -43.65 0.29
CA ASN A 150 -7.82 -44.52 0.24
C ASN A 150 -8.68 -44.26 -1.02
N ASP A 151 -8.73 -43.03 -1.51
CA ASP A 151 -9.44 -42.69 -2.74
C ASP A 151 -8.76 -43.31 -3.98
N PHE A 152 -7.42 -43.45 -3.99
CA PHE A 152 -6.72 -44.22 -5.05
C PHE A 152 -7.25 -45.65 -5.16
N LYS A 153 -7.53 -46.30 -4.02
CA LYS A 153 -8.04 -47.68 -3.99
C LYS A 153 -9.40 -47.78 -4.66
N GLN A 154 -10.31 -46.86 -4.35
CA GLN A 154 -11.66 -46.86 -4.93
C GLN A 154 -11.64 -46.66 -6.46
N ALA A 155 -10.76 -45.81 -6.95
CA ALA A 155 -10.67 -45.54 -8.39
C ALA A 155 -9.93 -46.66 -9.16
N SER A 156 -9.06 -47.41 -8.48
CA SER A 156 -8.44 -48.63 -9.02
C SER A 156 -9.45 -49.77 -9.21
N ASP A 157 -10.53 -49.81 -8.41
CA ASP A 157 -11.50 -50.90 -8.36
C ASP A 157 -12.74 -50.65 -9.24
N VAL A 158 -12.74 -49.62 -10.10
CA VAL A 158 -13.86 -49.34 -11.02
C VAL A 158 -14.00 -50.48 -12.04
N SER A 159 -15.14 -51.19 -11.99
CA SER A 159 -15.43 -52.29 -12.92
C SER A 159 -15.72 -51.79 -14.33
N LEU A 160 -15.02 -52.35 -15.33
CA LEU A 160 -15.22 -52.09 -16.76
C LEU A 160 -16.08 -53.17 -17.45
N ALA A 161 -16.63 -54.13 -16.69
CA ALA A 161 -17.30 -55.30 -17.24
C ALA A 161 -18.52 -54.94 -18.09
N ARG A 162 -19.34 -53.98 -17.65
CA ARG A 162 -20.52 -53.52 -18.39
C ARG A 162 -20.12 -52.83 -19.69
N LEU A 163 -19.12 -51.95 -19.65
CA LEU A 163 -18.61 -51.25 -20.83
C LEU A 163 -18.09 -52.23 -21.89
N ARG A 164 -17.29 -53.23 -21.48
CA ARG A 164 -16.82 -54.31 -22.37
C ARG A 164 -17.97 -55.14 -22.97
N SER A 165 -19.02 -55.39 -22.19
CA SER A 165 -20.23 -56.08 -22.69
C SER A 165 -20.88 -55.29 -23.81
N LEU A 166 -21.09 -53.98 -23.61
CA LEU A 166 -21.71 -53.10 -24.60
C LEU A 166 -20.88 -53.01 -25.88
N GLU A 167 -19.56 -52.87 -25.77
CA GLU A 167 -18.66 -52.85 -26.94
C GLU A 167 -18.70 -54.17 -27.73
N SER A 168 -18.74 -55.30 -27.03
CA SER A 168 -18.85 -56.64 -27.64
C SER A 168 -20.20 -56.85 -28.34
N GLU A 169 -21.29 -56.40 -27.71
CA GLU A 169 -22.64 -56.44 -28.27
C GLU A 169 -22.76 -55.63 -29.57
N ILE A 170 -22.09 -54.47 -29.65
CA ILE A 170 -22.02 -53.63 -30.85
C ILE A 170 -21.17 -54.31 -31.94
N LYS A 171 -19.97 -54.77 -31.57
CA LYS A 171 -19.04 -55.43 -32.50
C LYS A 171 -19.61 -56.71 -33.11
N ALA A 172 -20.35 -57.49 -32.33
CA ALA A 172 -21.00 -58.72 -32.79
C ALA A 172 -22.03 -58.48 -33.91
N ALA A 173 -22.67 -57.30 -33.96
CA ALA A 173 -23.49 -56.92 -35.11
C ALA A 173 -22.62 -56.50 -36.30
N MET A 174 -21.57 -55.69 -36.07
CA MET A 174 -20.70 -55.21 -37.15
C MET A 174 -19.94 -56.32 -37.89
N ASP A 175 -19.57 -57.39 -37.19
CA ASP A 175 -18.81 -58.53 -37.72
C ASP A 175 -19.69 -59.59 -38.40
N LEU A 176 -21.01 -59.34 -38.56
CA LEU A 176 -21.90 -60.23 -39.31
C LEU A 176 -21.49 -60.31 -40.78
N SER A 177 -20.78 -61.38 -41.14
CA SER A 177 -20.25 -61.60 -42.48
C SER A 177 -21.28 -62.20 -43.44
N ASP A 178 -22.15 -63.10 -42.97
CA ASP A 178 -23.11 -63.84 -43.79
C ASP A 178 -24.44 -64.06 -43.06
N VAL A 179 -25.55 -63.83 -43.77
CA VAL A 179 -26.93 -64.03 -43.27
C VAL A 179 -27.74 -64.75 -44.34
N ASN A 180 -28.33 -65.89 -43.98
CA ASN A 180 -29.27 -66.57 -44.87
C ASN A 180 -30.69 -66.03 -44.65
N PHE A 181 -31.07 -65.01 -45.41
CA PHE A 181 -32.40 -64.38 -45.37
C PHE A 181 -33.56 -65.27 -45.82
N THR A 182 -33.28 -66.47 -46.36
CA THR A 182 -34.31 -67.44 -46.76
C THR A 182 -34.68 -68.42 -45.65
N ASN A 183 -33.87 -68.50 -44.59
CA ASN A 183 -34.13 -69.31 -43.41
C ASN A 183 -34.57 -68.40 -42.23
N THR A 184 -35.70 -68.74 -41.60
CA THR A 184 -36.22 -68.04 -40.41
C THR A 184 -35.18 -67.95 -39.30
N ALA A 185 -34.42 -69.01 -39.05
CA ALA A 185 -33.38 -69.00 -38.02
C ALA A 185 -32.26 -67.98 -38.28
N GLY A 186 -31.87 -67.79 -39.55
CA GLY A 186 -30.83 -66.82 -39.94
C GLY A 186 -31.30 -65.38 -39.86
N LEU A 187 -32.55 -65.12 -40.27
CA LEU A 187 -33.20 -63.81 -40.16
C LEU A 187 -33.43 -63.42 -38.69
N ASP A 188 -33.89 -64.36 -37.86
CA ASP A 188 -34.12 -64.13 -36.43
C ASP A 188 -32.82 -63.84 -35.69
N GLU A 189 -31.72 -64.51 -36.07
CA GLU A 189 -30.40 -64.22 -35.51
C GLU A 189 -29.88 -62.83 -35.90
N PHE A 190 -30.07 -62.42 -37.16
CA PHE A 190 -29.71 -61.08 -37.66
C PHE A 190 -30.48 -59.97 -36.93
N ARG A 191 -31.81 -60.13 -36.79
CA ARG A 191 -32.66 -59.22 -36.03
C ARG A 191 -32.25 -59.11 -34.58
N ARG A 192 -32.00 -60.27 -33.94
CA ARG A 192 -31.61 -60.33 -32.53
C ARG A 192 -30.29 -59.61 -32.28
N LYS A 193 -29.25 -59.87 -33.09
CA LYS A 193 -27.94 -59.23 -32.94
C LYS A 193 -28.01 -57.72 -33.15
N ASN A 194 -28.74 -57.25 -34.17
CA ASN A 194 -28.86 -55.81 -34.42
C ASN A 194 -29.72 -55.08 -33.38
N LYS A 195 -30.78 -55.71 -32.86
CA LYS A 195 -31.56 -55.15 -31.75
C LYS A 195 -30.73 -55.00 -30.47
N ILE A 196 -29.90 -55.99 -30.18
CA ILE A 196 -28.96 -55.95 -29.05
C ILE A 196 -27.91 -54.85 -29.26
N ALA A 197 -27.34 -54.74 -30.46
CA ALA A 197 -26.37 -53.68 -30.78
C ALA A 197 -26.95 -52.27 -30.69
N ILE A 198 -28.19 -52.05 -31.17
CA ILE A 198 -28.87 -50.75 -31.03
C ILE A 198 -29.06 -50.41 -29.55
N TYR A 199 -29.57 -51.33 -28.75
CA TYR A 199 -29.70 -51.13 -27.30
C TYR A 199 -28.33 -50.85 -26.65
N ALA A 200 -27.29 -51.56 -27.07
CA ALA A 200 -25.93 -51.33 -26.57
C ALA A 200 -25.40 -49.93 -26.94
N MET A 201 -25.63 -49.47 -28.18
CA MET A 201 -25.29 -48.12 -28.65
C MET A 201 -26.01 -47.04 -27.83
N GLU A 202 -27.29 -47.23 -27.48
CA GLU A 202 -28.06 -46.28 -26.66
C GLU A 202 -27.52 -46.17 -25.23
N GLN A 203 -27.10 -47.29 -24.63
CA GLN A 203 -26.62 -47.34 -23.24
C GLN A 203 -25.15 -46.95 -23.08
N TYR A 204 -24.36 -47.06 -24.16
CA TYR A 204 -22.92 -46.83 -24.15
C TYR A 204 -22.48 -45.45 -23.61
N PRO A 205 -23.10 -44.31 -24.00
CA PRO A 205 -22.70 -42.99 -23.49
C PRO A 205 -22.92 -42.84 -21.98
N GLY A 206 -24.00 -43.42 -21.44
CA GLY A 206 -24.31 -43.39 -20.02
C GLY A 206 -23.32 -44.20 -19.18
N GLU A 207 -22.90 -45.36 -19.68
CA GLU A 207 -21.89 -46.19 -19.02
C GLU A 207 -20.50 -45.51 -19.07
N VAL A 208 -20.11 -44.95 -20.21
CA VAL A 208 -18.86 -44.16 -20.34
C VAL A 208 -18.86 -42.99 -19.36
N LYS A 209 -19.98 -42.27 -19.21
CA LYS A 209 -20.11 -41.18 -18.24
C LYS A 209 -19.93 -41.66 -16.80
N SER A 210 -20.65 -42.70 -16.41
CA SER A 210 -20.60 -43.29 -15.06
C SER A 210 -19.20 -43.75 -14.68
N VAL A 211 -18.49 -44.42 -15.59
CA VAL A 211 -17.12 -44.87 -15.39
C VAL A 211 -16.15 -43.68 -15.31
N THR A 212 -16.26 -42.71 -16.23
CA THR A 212 -15.37 -41.54 -16.26
C THR A 212 -15.56 -40.65 -15.02
N GLU A 213 -16.78 -40.45 -14.53
CA GLU A 213 -17.06 -39.68 -13.30
C GLU A 213 -16.48 -40.34 -12.05
N LYS A 214 -16.49 -41.68 -11.96
CA LYS A 214 -15.84 -42.41 -10.86
C LYS A 214 -14.32 -42.28 -10.91
N LEU A 215 -13.75 -42.17 -12.11
CA LEU A 215 -12.31 -41.96 -12.31
C LEU A 215 -11.90 -40.49 -12.12
N LYS A 216 -12.84 -39.53 -12.24
CA LYS A 216 -12.61 -38.08 -12.00
C LYS A 216 -12.49 -37.69 -10.53
N LYS A 217 -12.93 -38.51 -9.58
CA LYS A 217 -12.80 -38.23 -8.13
C LYS A 217 -11.34 -38.29 -7.62
N PHE A 218 -10.38 -38.08 -8.50
CA PHE A 218 -8.94 -38.22 -8.37
C PHE A 218 -8.23 -36.89 -8.04
N ASP A 219 -8.96 -35.77 -7.93
CA ASP A 219 -8.42 -34.45 -7.55
C ASP A 219 -7.68 -34.45 -6.19
N SER A 220 -7.90 -35.47 -5.36
CA SER A 220 -7.18 -35.70 -4.10
C SER A 220 -5.67 -35.95 -4.26
N ILE A 221 -5.18 -36.28 -5.46
CA ILE A 221 -3.73 -36.46 -5.69
C ILE A 221 -2.96 -35.16 -5.73
N LEU A 222 -3.56 -34.09 -6.29
CA LEU A 222 -2.95 -32.76 -6.21
C LEU A 222 -2.78 -32.37 -4.74
N ASN A 223 -3.81 -32.65 -3.92
CA ASN A 223 -3.80 -32.42 -2.47
C ASN A 223 -2.74 -33.26 -1.73
N PHE A 224 -2.45 -34.48 -2.16
CA PHE A 224 -1.37 -35.30 -1.58
C PHE A 224 -0.01 -34.59 -1.72
N THR A 225 0.31 -34.08 -2.92
CA THR A 225 1.58 -33.38 -3.13
C THR A 225 1.64 -32.01 -2.48
N ASP A 226 0.49 -31.39 -2.25
CA ASP A 226 0.41 -30.14 -1.52
C ASP A 226 0.84 -30.27 -0.05
N ILE A 227 0.55 -31.43 0.53
CA ILE A 227 0.90 -31.77 1.91
C ILE A 227 2.36 -32.28 1.99
N TYR A 228 2.82 -32.96 0.93
CA TYR A 228 4.11 -33.64 0.92
C TYR A 228 5.30 -32.75 0.52
N GLY A 229 5.10 -31.81 -0.41
CA GLY A 229 6.13 -30.88 -0.89
C GLY A 229 6.83 -30.01 0.18
N PRO A 230 6.11 -29.44 1.17
CA PRO A 230 6.70 -28.65 2.27
C PRO A 230 7.81 -29.39 3.01
N ILE A 231 7.56 -30.68 3.28
CA ILE A 231 8.40 -31.50 4.14
C ILE A 231 9.76 -31.75 3.45
N ARG A 232 9.76 -32.02 2.14
CA ARG A 232 11.00 -32.19 1.37
C ARG A 232 11.83 -30.94 1.28
N LYS A 233 11.19 -29.78 1.05
CA LYS A 233 11.92 -28.50 0.95
C LYS A 233 12.67 -28.25 2.25
N ARG A 234 12.01 -28.44 3.40
CA ARG A 234 12.61 -28.31 4.73
C ARG A 234 13.78 -29.27 4.95
N ILE A 235 13.64 -30.54 4.56
CA ILE A 235 14.74 -31.53 4.65
C ILE A 235 15.90 -31.20 3.72
N THR A 236 15.64 -30.76 2.50
CA THR A 236 16.68 -30.37 1.54
C THR A 236 17.48 -29.18 2.05
N LYS A 237 16.80 -28.17 2.60
CA LYS A 237 17.44 -27.00 3.22
C LYS A 237 18.25 -27.40 4.45
N TYR A 238 17.74 -28.33 5.23
CA TYR A 238 18.49 -28.90 6.33
C TYR A 238 19.75 -29.66 5.88
N ASP A 239 19.73 -30.39 4.76
CA ASP A 239 20.93 -31.00 4.17
C ASP A 239 21.95 -29.94 3.71
N GLU A 240 21.49 -28.84 3.11
CA GLU A 240 22.34 -27.69 2.77
C GLU A 240 23.03 -27.12 4.02
N TYR A 241 22.31 -27.00 5.14
CA TYR A 241 22.89 -26.57 6.43
C TYR A 241 24.03 -27.50 6.88
N LEU A 242 23.82 -28.81 6.83
CA LEU A 242 24.82 -29.79 7.26
C LEU A 242 26.10 -29.73 6.44
N ILE A 243 25.95 -29.54 5.12
CA ILE A 243 27.09 -29.34 4.22
C ILE A 243 27.85 -28.07 4.62
N GLN A 244 27.14 -26.98 4.92
CA GLN A 244 27.75 -25.71 5.32
C GLN A 244 28.41 -25.77 6.72
N ASN A 245 27.84 -26.50 7.69
CA ASN A 245 28.41 -26.66 9.04
C ASN A 245 29.78 -27.37 9.01
N ASN A 246 29.95 -28.38 8.15
CA ASN A 246 31.23 -29.10 8.02
C ASN A 246 32.41 -28.23 7.53
N THR A 247 32.14 -26.98 7.20
CA THR A 247 33.08 -26.02 6.68
C THR A 247 33.48 -25.03 7.79
N ASN A 248 34.61 -25.26 8.47
CA ASN A 248 35.08 -24.41 9.59
C ASN A 248 35.03 -22.90 9.25
N LEU A 249 34.14 -22.13 9.91
CA LEU A 249 34.11 -20.66 9.85
C LEU A 249 34.85 -20.11 11.07
N ASN A 250 36.08 -19.66 10.89
CA ASN A 250 36.86 -19.07 11.99
C ASN A 250 36.67 -17.54 12.03
N ILE A 251 35.59 -17.09 12.68
CA ILE A 251 35.33 -15.66 12.93
C ILE A 251 35.98 -15.13 14.23
N SER A 252 36.76 -15.94 14.94
CA SER A 252 37.39 -15.54 16.21
C SER A 252 38.34 -14.34 16.06
N HIS A 253 38.93 -14.14 14.88
CA HIS A 253 39.78 -13.00 14.59
C HIS A 253 39.03 -11.66 14.65
N LEU A 254 37.69 -11.65 14.53
CA LEU A 254 36.88 -10.43 14.70
C LEU A 254 36.91 -9.89 16.13
N ALA A 255 37.17 -10.73 17.14
CA ALA A 255 37.34 -10.28 18.52
C ALA A 255 38.53 -9.30 18.68
N THR A 256 39.51 -9.33 17.76
CA THR A 256 40.67 -8.42 17.82
C THR A 256 40.33 -6.96 17.52
N VAL A 257 39.21 -6.70 16.82
CA VAL A 257 38.67 -5.35 16.57
C VAL A 257 37.61 -4.92 17.59
N GLN A 258 37.35 -5.72 18.64
CA GLN A 258 36.43 -5.38 19.75
C GLN A 258 36.73 -4.02 20.38
N LYS A 259 38.01 -3.63 20.47
CA LYS A 259 38.41 -2.33 21.04
C LYS A 259 37.81 -1.15 20.28
N LEU A 260 37.52 -1.30 18.99
CA LEU A 260 36.90 -0.26 18.16
C LEU A 260 35.46 -0.03 18.58
N PHE A 261 34.70 -1.11 18.71
CA PHE A 261 33.29 -1.08 19.08
C PHE A 261 33.05 -0.72 20.55
N SER A 262 34.05 -0.86 21.42
CA SER A 262 33.92 -0.47 22.84
C SER A 262 33.65 1.03 23.08
N LYS A 263 33.78 1.87 22.04
CA LYS A 263 33.44 3.31 22.05
C LYS A 263 32.19 3.66 21.24
N SER A 264 31.38 2.68 20.82
CA SER A 264 30.24 2.89 19.94
C SER A 264 29.21 3.90 20.45
N SER A 265 29.04 4.01 21.78
CA SER A 265 28.17 5.01 22.43
C SER A 265 28.57 6.45 22.09
N ASP A 266 29.85 6.71 21.89
CA ASP A 266 30.39 8.06 21.66
C ASP A 266 30.05 8.55 20.24
N TYR A 267 29.64 7.64 19.34
CA TYR A 267 29.42 7.92 17.91
C TYR A 267 27.94 7.95 17.51
N GLN A 268 27.00 7.77 18.45
CA GLN A 268 25.55 7.74 18.13
C GLN A 268 25.05 9.04 17.50
N VAL A 269 25.53 10.20 17.97
CA VAL A 269 25.15 11.51 17.42
C VAL A 269 25.71 11.67 16.00
N ALA A 270 26.96 11.28 15.78
CA ALA A 270 27.59 11.30 14.46
C ALA A 270 26.88 10.36 13.48
N SER A 271 26.41 9.18 13.92
CA SER A 271 25.63 8.25 13.09
C SER A 271 24.35 8.88 12.56
N LYS A 272 23.58 9.55 13.45
CA LYS A 272 22.35 10.26 13.05
C LYS A 272 22.62 11.44 12.12
N ILE A 273 23.73 12.13 12.33
CA ILE A 273 24.18 13.21 11.44
C ILE A 273 24.49 12.65 10.04
N ALA A 274 25.22 11.54 9.96
CA ALA A 274 25.56 10.92 8.69
C ALA A 274 24.33 10.37 7.96
N GLU A 275 23.40 9.75 8.68
CA GLU A 275 22.09 9.36 8.18
C GLU A 275 21.33 10.55 7.59
N SER A 276 21.36 11.70 8.28
CA SER A 276 20.75 12.94 7.82
C SER A 276 21.39 13.44 6.52
N LEU A 277 22.71 13.45 6.41
CA LEU A 277 23.44 13.90 5.22
C LEU A 277 23.23 12.98 4.01
N LYS A 278 23.22 11.66 4.24
CA LYS A 278 22.89 10.66 3.22
C LYS A 278 21.46 10.85 2.72
N THR A 279 20.53 11.01 3.65
CA THR A 279 19.12 11.31 3.35
C THR A 279 19.07 12.51 2.41
N LEU A 280 19.63 13.66 2.80
CA LEU A 280 19.66 14.91 2.00
C LEU A 280 20.32 14.82 0.61
N THR A 281 21.19 13.84 0.37
CA THR A 281 21.94 13.67 -0.90
C THR A 281 21.28 12.73 -1.91
N LEU A 282 20.27 11.94 -1.51
CA LEU A 282 19.55 10.95 -2.33
C LEU A 282 18.50 11.55 -3.30
N LEU A 283 18.75 12.72 -3.87
CA LEU A 283 17.86 13.42 -4.82
C LEU A 283 17.37 12.51 -5.97
N ASP A 284 16.06 12.53 -6.23
CA ASP A 284 15.43 11.96 -7.44
C ASP A 284 15.37 13.04 -8.54
N GLU A 285 15.99 12.76 -9.69
CA GLU A 285 16.15 13.69 -10.81
C GLU A 285 14.84 13.98 -11.56
N THR A 286 13.74 13.28 -11.26
CA THR A 286 12.50 13.31 -12.07
C THR A 286 11.37 14.21 -11.56
N SER A 287 11.43 14.66 -10.31
CA SER A 287 10.41 15.53 -9.72
C SER A 287 10.77 17.01 -9.92
N SER A 288 9.82 17.85 -10.31
CA SER A 288 10.01 19.31 -10.41
C SER A 288 10.34 19.99 -9.07
N LEU A 289 10.33 19.24 -7.96
CA LEU A 289 10.92 19.58 -6.65
C LEU A 289 11.83 18.47 -6.06
N GLY A 290 12.09 17.38 -6.79
CA GLY A 290 13.13 16.36 -6.58
C GLY A 290 13.16 15.59 -5.25
N ARG A 291 12.07 15.45 -4.47
CA ARG A 291 12.20 15.04 -3.04
C ARG A 291 11.11 14.13 -2.52
N VAL A 292 11.19 12.83 -2.75
CA VAL A 292 10.30 11.84 -2.11
C VAL A 292 10.88 11.45 -0.76
N TRP A 293 10.26 11.89 0.34
CA TRP A 293 10.59 11.40 1.68
C TRP A 293 9.48 10.48 2.19
N ALA A 294 9.86 9.26 2.56
CA ALA A 294 9.06 8.46 3.47
C ALA A 294 9.28 9.04 4.88
N GLU A 295 8.18 9.23 5.61
CA GLU A 295 8.19 9.64 7.03
C GLU A 295 8.47 11.12 7.31
N VAL A 296 7.50 11.99 6.99
CA VAL A 296 6.59 12.61 7.98
C VAL A 296 5.29 12.98 7.26
N PHE A 297 5.33 13.42 6.00
CA PHE A 297 4.17 13.66 5.13
C PHE A 297 4.43 13.06 3.74
N LYS A 298 3.58 12.15 3.22
CA LYS A 298 3.75 11.68 1.83
C LYS A 298 3.62 12.86 0.86
N ASN A 299 4.55 12.96 -0.09
CA ASN A 299 4.76 14.09 -1.01
C ASN A 299 3.50 14.67 -1.66
N ASP A 300 2.56 13.81 -2.03
CA ASP A 300 1.31 14.18 -2.71
C ASP A 300 0.41 15.14 -1.89
N PHE A 301 0.71 15.36 -0.60
CA PHE A 301 -0.12 16.15 0.32
C PHE A 301 0.58 17.33 1.00
N THR A 302 1.86 17.59 0.72
CA THR A 302 2.65 18.66 1.36
C THR A 302 3.20 19.73 0.44
N GLU A 303 3.00 19.60 -0.88
CA GLU A 303 3.37 20.67 -1.80
C GLU A 303 2.56 21.94 -1.48
N LEU A 304 3.23 22.95 -0.94
CA LEU A 304 2.61 24.23 -0.55
C LEU A 304 1.90 24.90 -1.73
N GLU A 305 2.40 24.72 -2.96
CA GLU A 305 1.76 25.25 -4.16
C GLU A 305 0.43 24.55 -4.46
N VAL A 306 0.31 23.25 -4.18
CA VAL A 306 -0.96 22.50 -4.32
C VAL A 306 -1.96 22.93 -3.24
N ILE A 307 -1.51 23.17 -2.01
CA ILE A 307 -2.35 23.74 -0.95
C ILE A 307 -2.89 25.11 -1.39
N LYS A 308 -2.05 25.94 -2.00
CA LYS A 308 -2.47 27.25 -2.52
C LYS A 308 -3.53 27.12 -3.61
N GLN A 309 -3.33 26.20 -4.55
CA GLN A 309 -4.32 25.87 -5.59
C GLN A 309 -5.63 25.32 -5.01
N ASP A 310 -5.57 24.48 -3.97
CA ASP A 310 -6.74 23.94 -3.28
C ASP A 310 -7.55 25.05 -2.62
N LEU A 311 -6.89 26.02 -2.00
CA LEU A 311 -7.56 27.18 -1.42
C LEU A 311 -8.27 28.05 -2.48
N ASP A 312 -7.80 28.00 -3.73
CA ASP A 312 -8.45 28.62 -4.90
C ASP A 312 -9.46 27.68 -5.61
N SER A 313 -9.56 26.42 -5.18
CA SER A 313 -10.30 25.38 -5.91
C SER A 313 -11.81 25.48 -5.72
N PRO A 314 -12.61 25.43 -6.81
CA PRO A 314 -14.06 25.31 -6.73
C PRO A 314 -14.56 24.10 -5.93
N LEU A 315 -13.76 23.03 -5.85
CA LEU A 315 -14.14 21.81 -5.12
C LEU A 315 -14.30 22.05 -3.62
N LEU A 316 -13.30 22.69 -2.99
CA LEU A 316 -13.39 23.08 -1.58
C LEU A 316 -14.37 24.23 -1.37
N LYS A 317 -14.45 25.17 -2.33
CA LYS A 317 -15.34 26.33 -2.25
C LYS A 317 -16.80 25.93 -2.11
N ASN A 318 -17.20 24.93 -2.90
CA ASN A 318 -18.56 24.44 -2.89
C ASN A 318 -18.88 23.69 -1.60
N THR A 319 -17.92 22.97 -1.01
CA THR A 319 -18.14 22.17 0.22
C THR A 319 -17.99 22.98 1.52
N LEU A 320 -17.44 24.19 1.48
CA LEU A 320 -17.24 25.09 2.62
C LEU A 320 -18.06 26.39 2.47
N ASN A 321 -19.27 26.41 3.03
CA ASN A 321 -20.15 27.57 3.19
C ASN A 321 -20.14 28.61 2.05
N GLY A 322 -20.16 28.15 0.78
CA GLY A 322 -20.20 29.03 -0.39
C GLY A 322 -18.90 29.79 -0.70
N GLY A 323 -17.81 29.52 0.01
CA GLY A 323 -16.47 30.04 -0.27
C GLY A 323 -15.99 31.20 0.61
N GLU A 324 -16.82 31.73 1.51
CA GLU A 324 -16.37 32.74 2.49
C GLU A 324 -15.19 32.19 3.32
N ASP A 325 -15.29 30.95 3.80
CA ASP A 325 -14.27 30.26 4.61
C ASP A 325 -12.89 30.26 3.95
N LEU A 326 -12.82 30.15 2.62
CA LEU A 326 -11.55 29.96 1.91
C LEU A 326 -10.71 31.24 1.86
N GLU A 327 -11.31 32.41 1.71
CA GLU A 327 -10.56 33.68 1.70
C GLU A 327 -9.93 33.96 3.07
N VAL A 328 -10.65 33.68 4.15
CA VAL A 328 -10.11 33.81 5.51
C VAL A 328 -9.05 32.76 5.78
N LEU A 329 -9.26 31.53 5.32
CA LEU A 329 -8.30 30.45 5.45
C LEU A 329 -6.99 30.76 4.71
N LYS A 330 -7.04 31.34 3.50
CA LYS A 330 -5.87 31.84 2.78
C LYS A 330 -5.11 32.88 3.58
N LYS A 331 -5.81 33.84 4.18
CA LYS A 331 -5.20 34.87 5.02
C LYS A 331 -4.50 34.25 6.23
N VAL A 332 -5.17 33.34 6.95
CA VAL A 332 -4.63 32.65 8.14
C VAL A 332 -3.43 31.77 7.79
N MET A 333 -3.44 31.11 6.63
CA MET A 333 -2.36 30.20 6.20
C MET A 333 -1.16 30.91 5.54
N ASN A 334 -1.25 32.22 5.25
CA ASN A 334 -0.19 32.97 4.58
C ASN A 334 1.22 32.81 5.18
N PRO A 335 1.40 32.76 6.53
CA PRO A 335 2.73 32.54 7.13
C PRO A 335 3.43 31.26 6.69
N ILE A 336 2.66 30.19 6.41
CA ILE A 336 3.21 28.91 5.96
C ILE A 336 3.90 29.11 4.60
N PHE A 337 3.30 29.90 3.70
CA PHE A 337 3.86 30.14 2.37
C PHE A 337 5.14 30.99 2.43
N GLU A 338 5.21 31.97 3.34
CA GLU A 338 6.43 32.77 3.54
C GLU A 338 7.58 31.94 4.10
N ILE A 339 7.31 31.07 5.09
CA ILE A 339 8.32 30.15 5.62
C ILE A 339 8.72 29.10 4.57
N GLY A 340 7.78 28.68 3.73
CA GLY A 340 8.06 27.84 2.56
C GLY A 340 9.12 28.42 1.63
N LYS A 341 9.17 29.75 1.45
CA LYS A 341 10.22 30.42 0.65
C LYS A 341 11.59 30.30 1.30
N ILE A 342 11.67 30.41 2.63
CA ILE A 342 12.94 30.28 3.38
C ILE A 342 13.49 28.86 3.21
N VAL A 343 12.62 27.86 3.35
CA VAL A 343 12.97 26.44 3.16
C VAL A 343 13.40 26.20 1.71
N SER A 344 12.65 26.71 0.72
CA SER A 344 13.05 26.66 -0.70
C SER A 344 14.42 27.31 -0.95
N GLY A 345 14.71 28.42 -0.26
CA GLY A 345 16.02 29.07 -0.28
C GLY A 345 17.14 28.20 0.26
N PHE A 346 16.95 27.55 1.41
CA PHE A 346 17.92 26.58 1.97
C PHE A 346 18.34 25.54 0.92
N TRP A 347 17.35 25.00 0.23
CA TRP A 347 17.60 23.98 -0.78
C TRP A 347 18.31 24.49 -2.02
N THR A 348 17.93 25.69 -2.48
CA THR A 348 18.58 26.34 -3.62
C THR A 348 20.05 26.61 -3.33
N ASP A 349 20.34 27.09 -2.11
CA ASP A 349 21.69 27.42 -1.69
C ASP A 349 22.56 26.17 -1.43
N SER A 350 21.93 25.05 -1.07
CA SER A 350 22.61 23.77 -0.79
C SER A 350 22.71 22.84 -2.02
N ASP A 351 22.07 23.17 -3.14
CA ASP A 351 21.94 22.29 -4.33
C ASP A 351 23.31 21.88 -4.89
N ALA A 352 24.26 22.81 -4.95
CA ALA A 352 25.61 22.52 -5.44
C ALA A 352 26.36 21.50 -4.55
N ILE A 353 26.13 21.53 -3.24
CA ILE A 353 26.73 20.58 -2.29
C ILE A 353 26.06 19.21 -2.43
N PHE A 354 24.72 19.19 -2.51
CA PHE A 354 23.99 17.94 -2.64
C PHE A 354 24.11 17.29 -4.02
N ARG A 355 24.54 17.99 -5.07
CA ARG A 355 24.84 17.39 -6.38
C ARG A 355 26.27 16.88 -6.52
N ASP A 356 27.13 17.18 -5.56
CA ASP A 356 28.53 16.80 -5.57
C ASP A 356 28.70 15.29 -5.32
N ILE A 357 29.09 14.53 -6.35
CA ILE A 357 29.20 13.07 -6.31
C ILE A 357 30.16 12.60 -5.21
N GLU A 358 31.30 13.27 -5.05
CA GLU A 358 32.31 12.89 -4.05
C GLU A 358 31.78 13.12 -2.63
N PHE A 359 31.05 14.23 -2.41
CA PHE A 359 30.36 14.47 -1.15
C PHE A 359 29.31 13.38 -0.85
N LYS A 360 28.52 12.95 -1.84
CA LYS A 360 27.52 11.87 -1.67
C LYS A 360 28.16 10.55 -1.28
N GLU A 361 29.20 10.14 -2.01
CA GLU A 361 29.89 8.87 -1.79
C GLU A 361 30.51 8.83 -0.39
N GLN A 362 31.19 9.91 0.01
CA GLN A 362 31.80 10.04 1.33
C GLN A 362 30.75 10.09 2.45
N ALA A 363 29.64 10.81 2.26
CA ALA A 363 28.52 10.82 3.22
C ALA A 363 27.95 9.42 3.45
N ASN A 364 27.74 8.66 2.36
CA ASN A 364 27.24 7.28 2.43
C ASN A 364 28.24 6.33 3.11
N ILE A 365 29.53 6.48 2.85
CA ILE A 365 30.57 5.64 3.47
C ILE A 365 30.68 5.90 4.97
N ILE A 366 30.67 7.17 5.38
CA ILE A 366 30.72 7.57 6.79
C ILE A 366 29.47 7.11 7.54
N GLU A 367 28.29 7.25 6.93
CA GLU A 367 27.03 6.72 7.48
C GLU A 367 27.12 5.21 7.70
N GLN A 368 27.50 4.44 6.68
CA GLN A 368 27.61 3.00 6.83
C GLN A 368 28.65 2.59 7.90
N LEU A 369 29.78 3.27 7.99
CA LEU A 369 30.78 3.00 9.04
C LEU A 369 30.22 3.25 10.44
N LEU A 370 29.54 4.39 10.65
CA LEU A 370 28.99 4.77 11.94
C LEU A 370 27.81 3.89 12.35
N THR A 371 26.90 3.59 11.42
CA THR A 371 25.75 2.71 11.64
C THR A 371 26.23 1.32 12.06
N ASN A 372 27.16 0.72 11.30
CA ASN A 372 27.75 -0.58 11.65
C ASN A 372 28.51 -0.56 12.99
N MET A 373 29.07 0.58 13.40
CA MET A 373 29.79 0.71 14.67
C MET A 373 28.84 0.83 15.86
N VAL A 374 27.72 1.56 15.72
CA VAL A 374 26.69 1.74 16.75
C VAL A 374 25.90 0.46 17.01
N GLU A 375 25.70 -0.38 15.99
CA GLU A 375 24.99 -1.66 16.10
C GLU A 375 25.72 -2.68 17.00
N VAL A 376 27.05 -2.59 17.12
CA VAL A 376 27.86 -3.57 17.83
C VAL A 376 28.03 -3.20 19.31
N SER A 377 27.44 -4.00 20.20
CA SER A 377 27.56 -3.79 21.65
C SER A 377 28.58 -4.72 22.32
N ASN A 378 28.64 -6.00 21.96
CA ASN A 378 29.60 -6.96 22.50
C ASN A 378 30.00 -8.01 21.46
N LEU A 379 30.94 -7.64 20.59
CA LEU A 379 31.39 -8.48 19.47
C LEU A 379 31.96 -9.82 19.94
N GLU A 380 32.70 -9.90 21.05
CA GLU A 380 33.27 -11.15 21.56
C GLU A 380 32.18 -12.17 21.91
N LYS A 381 31.17 -11.75 22.68
CA LYS A 381 30.02 -12.61 23.03
C LYS A 381 29.24 -12.99 21.77
N SER A 382 29.05 -12.05 20.86
CA SER A 382 28.31 -12.25 19.62
C SER A 382 29.02 -13.22 18.67
N VAL A 383 30.35 -13.13 18.55
CA VAL A 383 31.18 -14.10 17.80
C VAL A 383 31.06 -15.51 18.37
N ALA A 384 31.12 -15.65 19.71
CA ALA A 384 30.95 -16.96 20.35
C ALA A 384 29.56 -17.56 20.11
N ALA A 385 28.52 -16.74 20.22
CA ALA A 385 27.13 -17.14 19.98
C ALA A 385 26.88 -17.57 18.52
N VAL A 386 27.34 -16.77 17.56
CA VAL A 386 27.24 -17.12 16.12
C VAL A 386 28.05 -18.38 15.82
N THR A 387 29.26 -18.53 16.38
CA THR A 387 30.06 -19.76 16.18
C THR A 387 29.33 -21.01 16.69
N LEU A 388 28.60 -20.92 17.81
CA LEU A 388 27.78 -22.03 18.31
C LEU A 388 26.57 -22.30 17.40
N MET A 389 25.90 -21.26 16.91
CA MET A 389 24.79 -21.38 15.95
C MET A 389 25.21 -22.11 14.66
N LEU A 390 26.44 -21.86 14.19
CA LEU A 390 26.98 -22.48 12.98
C LEU A 390 27.35 -23.96 13.16
N ASN A 391 27.48 -24.44 14.41
CA ASN A 391 27.97 -25.77 14.75
C ASN A 391 26.87 -26.74 15.25
N MET A 392 25.58 -26.57 14.90
CA MET A 392 24.54 -27.50 15.36
C MET A 392 24.58 -28.82 14.58
N THR A 393 24.57 -29.97 15.27
CA THR A 393 24.88 -31.29 14.66
C THR A 393 23.74 -32.32 14.64
N ASN A 394 22.51 -31.98 15.04
CA ASN A 394 21.51 -33.02 15.30
C ASN A 394 20.65 -33.38 14.08
N ILE A 395 20.99 -34.49 13.39
CA ILE A 395 20.03 -35.25 12.57
C ILE A 395 19.45 -36.37 13.42
N SER A 396 18.13 -36.51 13.41
CA SER A 396 17.48 -37.73 13.87
C SER A 396 17.36 -38.71 12.69
N LYS A 397 17.66 -40.00 12.90
CA LYS A 397 17.59 -41.05 11.86
C LYS A 397 16.25 -41.06 11.12
N GLU A 398 15.19 -40.65 11.81
CA GLU A 398 13.83 -40.53 11.31
C GLU A 398 13.69 -39.56 10.12
N LEU A 399 14.52 -38.51 10.03
CA LEU A 399 14.52 -37.56 8.91
C LEU A 399 15.17 -38.13 7.64
N GLU A 400 16.22 -38.94 7.81
CA GLU A 400 16.91 -39.61 6.69
C GLU A 400 16.04 -40.73 6.09
N ASP A 401 15.37 -41.48 6.95
CA ASP A 401 14.37 -42.48 6.55
C ASP A 401 13.19 -41.83 5.79
N PHE A 402 12.76 -40.63 6.21
CA PHE A 402 11.73 -39.86 5.50
C PHE A 402 12.18 -39.53 4.06
N LYS A 403 13.39 -38.99 3.89
CA LYS A 403 13.92 -38.57 2.58
C LYS A 403 13.97 -39.74 1.60
N THR A 404 14.46 -40.89 2.07
CA THR A 404 14.54 -42.11 1.27
C THR A 404 13.16 -42.59 0.81
N ASN A 405 12.14 -42.45 1.66
CA ASN A 405 10.76 -42.78 1.30
C ASN A 405 10.13 -41.73 0.38
N TYR A 406 10.52 -40.46 0.52
CA TYR A 406 10.07 -39.34 -0.30
C TYR A 406 10.40 -39.52 -1.77
N ASP A 407 11.67 -39.75 -2.09
CA ASP A 407 12.10 -39.86 -3.50
C ASP A 407 11.45 -41.07 -4.18
N LYS A 408 11.19 -42.16 -3.42
CA LYS A 408 10.45 -43.33 -3.91
C LYS A 408 8.99 -43.00 -4.24
N ILE A 409 8.31 -42.22 -3.39
CA ILE A 409 6.90 -41.84 -3.58
C ILE A 409 6.75 -40.89 -4.77
N ILE A 410 7.59 -39.86 -4.86
CA ILE A 410 7.51 -38.84 -5.93
C ILE A 410 7.78 -39.43 -7.31
N GLY A 411 8.80 -40.28 -7.47
CA GLY A 411 9.07 -40.93 -8.74
C GLY A 411 7.91 -41.79 -9.24
N LYS A 412 7.04 -42.28 -8.34
CA LYS A 412 5.81 -43.02 -8.69
C LYS A 412 4.65 -42.09 -9.05
N LEU A 413 4.59 -40.91 -8.44
CA LEU A 413 3.59 -39.89 -8.78
C LEU A 413 3.87 -39.24 -10.14
N ASP A 414 5.10 -39.17 -10.62
CA ASP A 414 5.37 -38.72 -12.00
C ASP A 414 4.62 -39.56 -13.03
N GLY A 415 4.59 -40.88 -12.85
CA GLY A 415 3.81 -41.79 -13.69
C GLY A 415 2.29 -41.54 -13.64
N PHE A 416 1.79 -40.87 -12.59
CA PHE A 416 0.39 -40.45 -12.47
C PHE A 416 0.03 -39.27 -13.38
N LEU A 417 0.91 -38.28 -13.59
CA LEU A 417 0.63 -37.13 -14.48
C LEU A 417 0.35 -37.56 -15.92
N GLU A 418 1.06 -38.59 -16.39
CA GLU A 418 0.77 -39.20 -17.69
C GLU A 418 -0.62 -39.87 -17.73
N GLN A 419 -1.14 -40.32 -16.57
CA GLN A 419 -2.45 -40.95 -16.47
C GLN A 419 -3.57 -39.92 -16.38
N SER A 420 -3.38 -38.80 -15.69
CA SER A 420 -4.40 -37.73 -15.65
C SER A 420 -4.68 -37.15 -17.04
N GLN A 421 -3.67 -37.04 -17.91
CA GLN A 421 -3.85 -36.66 -19.32
C GLN A 421 -4.75 -37.63 -20.10
N ILE A 422 -4.80 -38.91 -19.71
CA ILE A 422 -5.72 -39.91 -20.30
C ILE A 422 -7.16 -39.62 -19.87
N VAL A 423 -7.39 -39.15 -18.64
CA VAL A 423 -8.73 -38.74 -18.15
C VAL A 423 -9.26 -37.54 -18.94
N ASP A 424 -8.41 -36.59 -19.30
CA ASP A 424 -8.80 -35.46 -20.16
C ASP A 424 -9.14 -35.92 -21.58
N LYS A 425 -8.35 -36.83 -22.17
CA LYS A 425 -8.69 -37.48 -23.44
C LYS A 425 -9.98 -38.30 -23.35
N LEU A 426 -10.29 -38.89 -22.20
CA LEU A 426 -11.54 -39.62 -21.96
C LEU A 426 -12.74 -38.66 -21.86
N ASN A 427 -12.56 -37.42 -21.38
CA ASN A 427 -13.60 -36.38 -21.43
C ASN A 427 -13.90 -35.92 -22.86
N GLU A 428 -12.88 -35.79 -23.69
CA GLU A 428 -13.06 -35.57 -25.12
C GLU A 428 -13.76 -36.79 -25.77
N THR A 429 -13.42 -37.99 -25.31
CA THR A 429 -14.08 -39.24 -25.74
C THR A 429 -15.55 -39.31 -25.32
N HIS A 430 -15.92 -38.76 -24.16
CA HIS A 430 -17.31 -38.65 -23.71
C HIS A 430 -18.16 -37.81 -24.68
N LYS A 431 -17.60 -36.69 -25.18
CA LYS A 431 -18.22 -35.87 -26.23
C LYS A 431 -18.47 -36.69 -27.51
N HIS A 432 -17.52 -37.54 -27.87
CA HIS A 432 -17.66 -38.44 -29.02
C HIS A 432 -18.57 -39.66 -28.80
N ALA A 433 -18.72 -40.16 -27.57
CA ALA A 433 -19.63 -41.27 -27.29
C ALA A 433 -21.08 -40.88 -27.58
N PHE A 434 -21.45 -39.62 -27.34
CA PHE A 434 -22.77 -39.08 -27.72
C PHE A 434 -22.99 -38.97 -29.23
N GLU A 435 -21.94 -38.84 -30.04
CA GLU A 435 -22.06 -38.79 -31.52
C GLU A 435 -22.59 -40.11 -32.08
N ILE A 436 -22.38 -41.24 -31.39
CA ILE A 436 -22.90 -42.55 -31.80
C ILE A 436 -24.43 -42.57 -31.81
N ASN A 437 -25.07 -41.90 -30.84
CA ASN A 437 -26.54 -41.81 -30.78
C ASN A 437 -27.13 -41.14 -32.02
N ILE A 438 -26.40 -40.21 -32.64
CA ILE A 438 -26.81 -39.51 -33.87
C ILE A 438 -26.88 -40.49 -35.06
N HIS A 439 -26.16 -41.61 -34.99
CA HIS A 439 -26.06 -42.60 -36.06
C HIS A 439 -26.91 -43.87 -35.83
N ILE A 440 -27.61 -43.99 -34.71
CA ILE A 440 -28.53 -45.11 -34.44
C ILE A 440 -29.67 -45.20 -35.48
N PRO A 441 -30.35 -44.08 -35.86
CA PRO A 441 -31.40 -44.15 -36.87
C PRO A 441 -30.89 -44.63 -38.23
N HIS A 442 -29.66 -44.26 -38.59
CA HIS A 442 -29.02 -44.73 -39.81
C HIS A 442 -28.72 -46.23 -39.75
N TRP A 443 -28.23 -46.75 -38.61
CA TRP A 443 -28.02 -48.19 -38.40
C TRP A 443 -29.32 -48.99 -38.50
N ALA A 444 -30.40 -48.51 -37.85
CA ALA A 444 -31.71 -49.13 -37.93
C ALA A 444 -32.25 -49.17 -39.36
N SER A 445 -32.06 -48.08 -40.12
CA SER A 445 -32.48 -47.99 -41.52
C SER A 445 -31.75 -48.98 -42.43
N VAL A 446 -30.43 -49.17 -42.30
CA VAL A 446 -29.69 -50.13 -43.13
C VAL A 446 -29.97 -51.58 -42.74
N VAL A 447 -30.34 -51.84 -41.48
CA VAL A 447 -30.81 -53.15 -41.03
C VAL A 447 -32.17 -53.47 -41.66
N GLU A 448 -33.12 -52.54 -41.61
CA GLU A 448 -34.45 -52.69 -42.21
C GLU A 448 -34.35 -52.86 -43.73
N GLU A 449 -33.50 -52.08 -44.40
CA GLU A 449 -33.25 -52.22 -45.84
C GLU A 449 -32.64 -53.58 -46.19
N ALA A 450 -31.70 -54.08 -45.38
CA ALA A 450 -31.10 -55.40 -45.60
C ALA A 450 -32.15 -56.53 -45.47
N GLU A 451 -33.11 -56.39 -44.57
CA GLU A 451 -34.23 -57.33 -44.44
C GLU A 451 -35.18 -57.27 -45.64
N LEU A 452 -35.54 -56.07 -46.10
CA LEU A 452 -36.45 -55.84 -47.22
C LEU A 452 -35.85 -56.33 -48.55
N THR A 453 -34.59 -55.99 -48.80
CA THR A 453 -33.88 -56.29 -50.05
C THR A 453 -33.20 -57.67 -50.04
N LYS A 454 -33.14 -58.33 -48.87
CA LYS A 454 -32.42 -59.59 -48.64
C LYS A 454 -30.94 -59.51 -49.05
N SER A 455 -30.34 -58.33 -48.91
CA SER A 455 -28.96 -58.03 -49.31
C SER A 455 -28.21 -57.34 -48.18
N LEU A 456 -26.99 -57.80 -47.91
CA LEU A 456 -26.10 -57.16 -46.92
C LEU A 456 -25.26 -56.02 -47.52
N ALA A 457 -25.45 -55.61 -48.78
CA ALA A 457 -24.56 -54.64 -49.44
C ALA A 457 -24.45 -53.32 -48.66
N ASN A 458 -25.58 -52.64 -48.44
CA ASN A 458 -25.62 -51.37 -47.72
C ASN A 458 -25.30 -51.55 -46.22
N TYR A 459 -25.65 -52.70 -45.65
CA TYR A 459 -25.29 -53.05 -44.27
C TYR A 459 -23.78 -53.18 -44.10
N LYS A 460 -23.08 -53.86 -45.02
CA LYS A 460 -21.63 -54.03 -45.01
C LYS A 460 -20.90 -52.72 -45.28
N GLU A 461 -21.44 -51.87 -46.13
CA GLU A 461 -20.91 -50.51 -46.36
C GLU A 461 -21.06 -49.65 -45.10
N ALA A 462 -22.25 -49.63 -44.49
CA ALA A 462 -22.51 -48.90 -43.25
C ALA A 462 -21.68 -49.43 -42.08
N SER A 463 -21.59 -50.75 -41.92
CA SER A 463 -20.75 -51.40 -40.92
C SER A 463 -19.28 -51.07 -41.14
N SER A 464 -18.84 -50.91 -42.39
CA SER A 464 -17.48 -50.52 -42.78
C SER A 464 -17.21 -49.01 -42.72
N SER A 465 -18.22 -48.16 -42.54
CA SER A 465 -18.05 -46.71 -42.49
C SER A 465 -17.25 -46.19 -41.29
N ASP A 466 -16.68 -44.99 -41.45
CA ASP A 466 -15.95 -44.30 -40.38
C ASP A 466 -16.84 -43.94 -39.18
N LYS A 467 -18.18 -43.90 -39.36
CA LYS A 467 -19.18 -43.58 -38.33
C LYS A 467 -19.15 -44.56 -37.14
N TYR A 468 -18.74 -45.81 -37.37
CA TYR A 468 -18.68 -46.88 -36.36
C TYR A 468 -17.27 -47.43 -36.12
N LYS A 469 -16.23 -46.79 -36.69
CA LYS A 469 -14.81 -47.23 -36.69
C LYS A 469 -14.22 -47.50 -35.30
N LYS A 470 -14.71 -46.84 -34.26
CA LYS A 470 -14.24 -46.99 -32.86
C LYS A 470 -14.58 -48.36 -32.24
N PHE A 471 -15.50 -49.11 -32.85
CA PHE A 471 -15.82 -50.48 -32.47
C PHE A 471 -15.13 -51.54 -33.35
N LYS A 472 -14.33 -51.12 -34.35
CA LYS A 472 -13.57 -52.03 -35.23
C LYS A 472 -12.14 -52.30 -34.78
N ASN A 473 -11.44 -51.27 -34.30
CA ASN A 473 -10.04 -51.37 -33.87
C ASN A 473 -9.95 -51.66 -32.37
N ASP A 474 -8.86 -52.28 -31.91
CA ASP A 474 -8.59 -52.60 -30.48
C ASP A 474 -8.44 -51.37 -29.55
N ASP A 475 -8.58 -50.15 -30.08
CA ASP A 475 -8.62 -48.89 -29.33
C ASP A 475 -10.02 -48.59 -28.77
N HIS A 476 -10.64 -49.59 -28.13
CA HIS A 476 -11.89 -49.40 -27.39
C HIS A 476 -11.69 -48.51 -26.16
N VAL A 477 -12.75 -47.80 -25.76
CA VAL A 477 -12.72 -46.97 -24.55
C VAL A 477 -12.42 -47.84 -23.34
N SER A 478 -12.96 -49.07 -23.31
CA SER A 478 -12.61 -50.04 -22.28
C SER A 478 -11.13 -50.43 -22.27
N THR A 479 -10.43 -50.51 -23.41
CA THR A 479 -8.99 -50.81 -23.49
C THR A 479 -8.16 -49.66 -22.89
N ILE A 480 -8.49 -48.42 -23.24
CA ILE A 480 -7.85 -47.20 -22.70
C ILE A 480 -8.05 -47.14 -21.17
N LEU A 481 -9.28 -47.37 -20.72
CA LEU A 481 -9.63 -47.40 -19.30
C LEU A 481 -9.01 -48.57 -18.54
N THR A 482 -8.77 -49.71 -19.22
CA THR A 482 -8.07 -50.86 -18.63
C THR A 482 -6.61 -50.51 -18.36
N LYS A 483 -5.91 -49.92 -19.35
CA LYS A 483 -4.53 -49.44 -19.20
C LYS A 483 -4.42 -48.38 -18.10
N TYR A 484 -5.40 -47.47 -18.02
CA TYR A 484 -5.49 -46.49 -16.94
C TYR A 484 -5.65 -47.17 -15.57
N GLY A 485 -6.62 -48.08 -15.43
CA GLY A 485 -6.89 -48.79 -14.18
C GLY A 485 -5.71 -49.65 -13.71
N GLU A 486 -5.00 -50.31 -14.62
CA GLU A 486 -3.79 -51.08 -14.30
C GLU A 486 -2.66 -50.19 -13.77
N LYS A 487 -2.43 -49.03 -14.40
CA LYS A 487 -1.42 -48.07 -13.95
C LYS A 487 -1.79 -47.44 -12.61
N VAL A 488 -3.07 -47.13 -12.39
CA VAL A 488 -3.57 -46.66 -11.08
C VAL A 488 -3.38 -47.72 -9.99
N LYS A 489 -3.67 -49.00 -10.28
CA LYS A 489 -3.43 -50.12 -9.35
C LYS A 489 -1.95 -50.27 -9.02
N ASP A 490 -1.06 -50.12 -9.99
CA ASP A 490 0.38 -50.16 -9.75
C ASP A 490 0.84 -49.03 -8.83
N ILE A 491 0.38 -47.79 -9.09
CA ILE A 491 0.68 -46.63 -8.24
C ILE A 491 0.15 -46.86 -6.81
N GLN A 492 -1.10 -47.30 -6.67
CA GLN A 492 -1.72 -47.59 -5.37
C GLN A 492 -0.95 -48.69 -4.60
N ARG A 493 -0.58 -49.79 -5.26
CA ARG A 493 0.18 -50.89 -4.65
C ARG A 493 1.53 -50.42 -4.11
N ASN A 494 2.15 -49.48 -4.81
CA ASN A 494 3.45 -48.91 -4.44
C ASN A 494 3.33 -47.81 -3.36
N LEU A 495 2.20 -47.12 -3.26
CA LEU A 495 1.93 -46.11 -2.21
C LEU A 495 1.40 -46.72 -0.90
N SER A 496 0.66 -47.83 -0.97
CA SER A 496 0.02 -48.49 0.19
C SER A 496 0.96 -48.85 1.35
N PRO A 497 2.23 -49.26 1.15
CA PRO A 497 3.18 -49.52 2.25
C PRO A 497 3.66 -48.27 2.98
N ASN A 498 3.54 -47.09 2.35
CA ASN A 498 4.03 -45.81 2.86
C ASN A 498 2.89 -44.89 3.36
N THR A 499 1.71 -45.47 3.60
CA THR A 499 0.48 -44.76 3.99
C THR A 499 0.52 -44.17 5.39
N ASN A 500 1.33 -44.75 6.28
CA ASN A 500 1.50 -44.25 7.63
C ASN A 500 2.81 -43.48 7.68
N PHE A 501 2.75 -42.17 7.48
CA PHE A 501 3.81 -41.30 8.01
C PHE A 501 3.84 -41.52 9.52
N PRO A 502 4.92 -42.06 10.08
CA PRO A 502 5.02 -42.16 11.52
C PRO A 502 4.95 -40.73 12.07
N ASN A 503 4.04 -40.47 13.01
CA ASN A 503 4.02 -39.19 13.73
C ASN A 503 5.41 -38.84 14.28
N SER A 504 6.28 -39.83 14.52
CA SER A 504 7.68 -39.62 14.89
C SER A 504 8.51 -38.87 13.84
N GLN A 505 8.31 -39.06 12.54
CA GLN A 505 9.05 -38.34 11.48
C GLN A 505 8.62 -36.87 11.39
N VAL A 506 7.31 -36.62 11.46
CA VAL A 506 6.77 -35.24 11.49
C VAL A 506 7.17 -34.54 12.79
N ASN A 507 7.08 -35.22 13.93
CA ASN A 507 7.52 -34.69 15.22
C ASN A 507 9.02 -34.39 15.25
N ALA A 508 9.85 -35.25 14.63
CA ALA A 508 11.28 -34.99 14.48
C ALA A 508 11.53 -33.71 13.65
N MET A 509 10.77 -33.52 12.56
CA MET A 509 10.86 -32.29 11.78
C MET A 509 10.38 -31.05 12.54
N VAL A 510 9.28 -31.16 13.30
CA VAL A 510 8.78 -30.06 14.15
C VAL A 510 9.81 -29.71 15.22
N ALA A 511 10.41 -30.70 15.87
CA ALA A 511 11.45 -30.50 16.87
C ALA A 511 12.69 -29.83 16.27
N MET A 512 13.12 -30.26 15.09
CA MET A 512 14.21 -29.62 14.33
C MET A 512 13.85 -28.17 13.99
N ALA A 513 12.71 -27.90 13.34
CA ALA A 513 12.31 -26.54 12.98
C ALA A 513 12.18 -25.63 14.22
N THR A 514 11.63 -26.15 15.32
CA THR A 514 11.52 -25.42 16.60
C THR A 514 12.90 -25.12 17.18
N SER A 515 13.84 -26.07 17.14
CA SER A 515 15.20 -25.86 17.62
C SER A 515 15.95 -24.83 16.77
N PHE A 516 15.77 -24.86 15.45
CA PHE A 516 16.38 -23.90 14.52
C PHE A 516 15.79 -22.50 14.74
N ASN A 517 14.47 -22.37 14.84
CA ASN A 517 13.80 -21.09 15.14
C ASN A 517 14.26 -20.52 16.46
N LYS A 518 14.25 -21.33 17.52
CA LYS A 518 14.70 -20.92 18.84
C LYS A 518 16.15 -20.44 18.81
N THR A 519 17.02 -21.16 18.12
CA THR A 519 18.44 -20.79 18.01
C THR A 519 18.62 -19.48 17.23
N MET A 520 17.84 -19.28 16.16
CA MET A 520 17.87 -18.03 15.40
C MET A 520 17.35 -16.87 16.24
N GLU A 521 16.21 -17.01 16.91
CA GLU A 521 15.63 -15.99 17.80
C GLU A 521 16.59 -15.65 18.96
N GLU A 522 17.22 -16.65 19.58
CA GLU A 522 18.19 -16.45 20.67
C GLU A 522 19.48 -15.75 20.22
N ASN A 523 19.84 -15.87 18.93
CA ASN A 523 21.11 -15.36 18.38
C ASN A 523 20.96 -14.24 17.35
N GLU A 524 19.74 -13.80 17.01
CA GLU A 524 19.46 -12.79 15.98
C GLU A 524 20.28 -11.52 16.18
N LYS A 525 20.27 -11.00 17.42
CA LYS A 525 21.08 -9.83 17.79
C LYS A 525 22.57 -10.09 17.60
N SER A 526 23.07 -11.24 18.06
CA SER A 526 24.49 -11.60 17.93
C SER A 526 24.93 -11.69 16.46
N LEU A 527 24.05 -12.20 15.60
CA LEU A 527 24.28 -12.33 14.16
C LEU A 527 24.32 -10.97 13.47
N ALA A 528 23.39 -10.07 13.81
CA ALA A 528 23.40 -8.69 13.36
C ALA A 528 24.68 -7.97 13.76
N GLU A 529 25.13 -8.11 15.01
CA GLU A 529 26.38 -7.52 15.48
C GLU A 529 27.63 -8.05 14.74
N VAL A 530 27.70 -9.36 14.47
CA VAL A 530 28.83 -9.93 13.71
C VAL A 530 28.85 -9.42 12.27
N LYS A 531 27.69 -9.32 11.62
CA LYS A 531 27.56 -8.74 10.27
C LYS A 531 27.94 -7.27 10.23
N ALA A 532 27.46 -6.48 11.19
CA ALA A 532 27.79 -5.07 11.30
C ALA A 532 29.31 -4.89 11.46
N ALA A 533 29.95 -5.69 12.31
CA ALA A 533 31.40 -5.68 12.45
C ALA A 533 32.14 -6.05 11.16
N LEU A 534 31.69 -7.09 10.44
CA LEU A 534 32.25 -7.46 9.14
C LEU A 534 32.09 -6.34 8.10
N ASN A 535 30.89 -5.77 7.97
CA ASN A 535 30.62 -4.67 7.04
C ASN A 535 31.46 -3.42 7.36
N PHE A 536 31.62 -3.09 8.65
CA PHE A 536 32.54 -2.04 9.08
C PHE A 536 33.95 -2.30 8.54
N ILE A 537 34.51 -3.48 8.76
CA ILE A 537 35.85 -3.87 8.30
C ILE A 537 35.95 -3.75 6.77
N LYS A 538 34.95 -4.26 6.02
CA LYS A 538 34.90 -4.19 4.55
C LYS A 538 34.97 -2.76 4.03
N ILE A 539 34.17 -1.86 4.60
CA ILE A 539 34.13 -0.45 4.16
C ILE A 539 35.43 0.25 4.55
N SER A 540 35.93 -0.03 5.75
CA SER A 540 37.14 0.56 6.32
C SER A 540 38.41 0.31 5.49
N GLN A 541 38.47 -0.84 4.79
CA GLN A 541 39.60 -1.23 3.93
C GLN A 541 39.70 -0.41 2.64
N LYS A 542 38.67 0.36 2.25
CA LYS A 542 38.66 1.12 1.00
C LYS A 542 39.52 2.39 1.04
N GLY A 543 39.78 2.94 2.23
CA GLY A 543 40.68 4.08 2.47
C GLY A 543 40.32 5.36 1.71
N GLU A 544 39.69 6.34 2.36
CA GLU A 544 39.26 7.58 1.70
C GLU A 544 39.82 8.86 2.33
N ASN A 545 40.05 9.87 1.47
CA ASN A 545 40.43 11.22 1.85
C ASN A 545 39.18 12.08 2.07
N CYS A 546 38.83 12.33 3.34
CA CYS A 546 37.60 13.05 3.69
C CYS A 546 37.75 14.59 3.72
N ALA A 547 38.85 15.17 3.22
CA ALA A 547 39.06 16.62 3.24
C ALA A 547 37.98 17.38 2.45
N HIS A 548 37.51 16.81 1.34
CA HIS A 548 36.46 17.38 0.51
C HIS A 548 35.09 17.37 1.22
N PHE A 549 34.72 16.23 1.82
CA PHE A 549 33.54 16.10 2.68
C PHE A 549 33.48 17.16 3.78
N VAL A 550 34.59 17.36 4.49
CA VAL A 550 34.72 18.34 5.58
C VAL A 550 34.47 19.77 5.10
N SER A 551 35.03 20.14 3.94
CA SER A 551 34.86 21.49 3.39
C SER A 551 33.40 21.78 3.05
N ASN A 552 32.72 20.82 2.43
CA ASN A 552 31.32 20.96 2.05
C ASN A 552 30.37 20.92 3.26
N LEU A 553 30.71 20.18 4.32
CA LEU A 553 30.00 20.25 5.61
C LEU A 553 30.03 21.66 6.22
N GLY A 554 31.18 22.33 6.24
CA GLY A 554 31.28 23.69 6.78
C GLY A 554 30.48 24.73 5.98
N LYS A 555 30.36 24.54 4.65
CA LYS A 555 29.47 25.38 3.81
C LYS A 555 28.00 25.13 4.16
N LEU A 556 27.61 23.86 4.34
CA LEU A 556 26.26 23.48 4.70
C LEU A 556 25.86 24.06 6.07
N GLU A 557 26.76 24.00 7.05
CA GLU A 557 26.60 24.62 8.38
C GLU A 557 26.30 26.12 8.27
N THR A 558 27.05 26.84 7.42
CA THR A 558 26.87 28.28 7.21
C THR A 558 25.50 28.60 6.61
N ILE A 559 25.08 27.86 5.57
CA ILE A 559 23.77 28.03 4.92
C ILE A 559 22.64 27.79 5.93
N MET A 560 22.76 26.74 6.75
CA MET A 560 21.78 26.42 7.76
C MET A 560 21.62 27.52 8.80
N ASP A 561 22.72 28.01 9.36
CA ASP A 561 22.69 29.06 10.38
C ASP A 561 22.01 30.34 9.87
N GLU A 562 22.23 30.68 8.59
CA GLU A 562 21.56 31.81 7.96
C GLU A 562 20.04 31.58 7.85
N LYS A 563 19.61 30.44 7.30
CA LYS A 563 18.19 30.15 7.08
C LYS A 563 17.42 29.91 8.37
N ARG A 564 18.07 29.34 9.39
CA ARG A 564 17.52 29.20 10.74
C ARG A 564 17.20 30.56 11.36
N LYS A 565 18.12 31.54 11.26
CA LYS A 565 17.87 32.90 11.76
C LYS A 565 16.68 33.56 11.05
N GLN A 566 16.55 33.36 9.74
CA GLN A 566 15.40 33.85 8.98
C GLN A 566 14.10 33.19 9.45
N PHE A 567 14.11 31.87 9.63
CA PHE A 567 12.97 31.10 10.14
C PHE A 567 12.54 31.57 11.54
N ASP A 568 13.48 31.66 12.49
CA ASP A 568 13.20 32.10 13.87
C ASP A 568 12.65 33.53 13.88
N THR A 569 13.13 34.39 12.99
CA THR A 569 12.62 35.77 12.83
C THR A 569 11.16 35.80 12.36
N GLU A 570 10.80 35.03 11.31
CA GLU A 570 9.41 34.94 10.85
C GLU A 570 8.50 34.29 11.90
N ARG A 571 9.03 33.32 12.64
CA ARG A 571 8.31 32.65 13.71
C ARG A 571 7.97 33.58 14.87
N GLU A 572 8.90 34.44 15.31
CA GLU A 572 8.60 35.42 16.36
C GLU A 572 7.54 36.44 15.92
N LYS A 573 7.50 36.83 14.63
CA LYS A 573 6.44 37.72 14.11
C LYS A 573 5.04 37.12 14.24
N LEU A 574 4.89 35.80 14.30
CA LEU A 574 3.58 35.15 14.45
C LEU A 574 2.95 35.38 15.82
N LYS A 575 3.76 35.55 16.87
CA LYS A 575 3.27 35.82 18.23
C LYS A 575 2.60 37.19 18.34
N ASP A 576 3.11 38.16 17.59
CA ASP A 576 2.65 39.56 17.61
C ASP A 576 1.71 39.91 16.43
N SER A 577 1.24 38.90 15.68
CA SER A 577 0.40 39.10 14.50
C SER A 577 -0.98 39.69 14.84
N PRO A 578 -1.52 40.61 14.03
CA PRO A 578 -2.91 41.07 14.14
C PRO A 578 -3.95 39.93 14.00
N ASP A 579 -3.55 38.78 13.45
CA ASP A 579 -4.38 37.59 13.29
C ASP A 579 -4.29 36.60 14.49
N ALA A 580 -3.73 37.03 15.63
CA ALA A 580 -3.54 36.21 16.83
C ALA A 580 -4.82 35.56 17.37
N GLU A 581 -6.00 36.13 17.10
CA GLU A 581 -7.28 35.55 17.51
C GLU A 581 -7.65 34.30 16.69
N PHE A 582 -7.33 34.27 15.39
CA PHE A 582 -7.49 33.09 14.54
C PHE A 582 -6.54 31.96 14.97
N TYR A 583 -5.32 32.31 15.36
CA TYR A 583 -4.29 31.37 15.80
C TYR A 583 -4.68 30.60 17.07
N LYS A 584 -5.50 31.17 17.95
CA LYS A 584 -6.07 30.43 19.10
C LYS A 584 -6.93 29.25 18.65
N GLU A 585 -7.70 29.41 17.59
CA GLU A 585 -8.50 28.31 17.04
C GLU A 585 -7.58 27.26 16.40
N VAL A 586 -6.55 27.69 15.66
CA VAL A 586 -5.57 26.77 15.02
C VAL A 586 -4.90 25.89 16.08
N LEU A 587 -4.48 26.47 17.20
CA LEU A 587 -3.86 25.74 18.31
C LEU A 587 -4.81 24.73 18.98
N LYS A 588 -6.12 25.03 19.06
CA LYS A 588 -7.12 24.07 19.56
C LYS A 588 -7.25 22.84 18.65
N LEU A 589 -7.15 23.03 17.33
CA LEU A 589 -7.20 21.93 16.35
C LEU A 589 -6.00 20.99 16.53
N ASN A 590 -4.80 21.54 16.70
CA ASN A 590 -3.55 20.77 16.83
C ASN A 590 -3.51 19.86 18.07
N ARG A 591 -4.08 20.31 19.19
CA ARG A 591 -4.01 19.59 20.48
C ARG A 591 -4.94 18.38 20.60
N GLY A 592 -5.71 18.00 19.57
CA GLY A 592 -6.75 16.98 19.72
C GLY A 592 -7.10 16.10 18.52
N PHE A 593 -6.51 16.28 17.34
CA PHE A 593 -7.05 15.67 16.11
C PHE A 593 -5.99 15.10 15.16
N ASN A 594 -5.93 13.77 15.02
CA ASN A 594 -5.16 13.09 13.98
C ASN A 594 -5.97 13.00 12.67
N VAL A 595 -6.34 14.16 12.07
CA VAL A 595 -7.17 14.23 10.85
C VAL A 595 -6.39 13.81 9.59
N LYS A 596 -5.09 14.10 9.58
CA LYS A 596 -4.19 13.95 8.43
C LYS A 596 -4.14 12.52 7.88
N ALA A 597 -3.67 11.56 8.67
CA ALA A 597 -3.44 10.18 8.21
C ALA A 597 -4.75 9.53 7.72
N LYS A 598 -5.85 9.90 8.39
CA LYS A 598 -7.21 9.43 8.12
C LYS A 598 -7.75 9.88 6.76
N LEU A 599 -7.65 11.18 6.46
CA LEU A 599 -8.10 11.72 5.17
C LEU A 599 -7.19 11.30 4.01
N VAL A 600 -5.87 11.25 4.21
CA VAL A 600 -4.93 10.75 3.20
C VAL A 600 -5.24 9.30 2.82
N ALA A 601 -5.48 8.44 3.82
CA ALA A 601 -5.86 7.05 3.57
C ALA A 601 -7.17 6.95 2.79
N GLY A 602 -8.20 7.71 3.18
CA GLY A 602 -9.47 7.74 2.45
C GLY A 602 -9.33 8.21 1.00
N SER A 603 -8.57 9.28 0.75
CA SER A 603 -8.31 9.81 -0.59
C SER A 603 -7.61 8.78 -1.49
N ASN A 604 -6.57 8.12 -0.97
CA ASN A 604 -5.83 7.09 -1.71
C ASN A 604 -6.70 5.89 -2.07
N LEU A 605 -7.55 5.42 -1.15
CA LEU A 605 -8.49 4.33 -1.44
C LEU A 605 -9.44 4.69 -2.59
N PHE A 606 -10.00 5.90 -2.61
CA PHE A 606 -10.87 6.33 -3.72
C PHE A 606 -10.12 6.48 -5.06
N LYS A 607 -8.85 6.88 -5.04
CA LYS A 607 -7.98 6.93 -6.22
C LYS A 607 -7.77 5.52 -6.79
N ILE A 608 -7.53 4.54 -5.92
CA ILE A 608 -7.38 3.14 -6.30
C ILE A 608 -8.71 2.59 -6.85
N PHE A 609 -9.84 2.89 -6.23
CA PHE A 609 -11.16 2.45 -6.73
C PHE A 609 -11.47 2.99 -8.12
N ASP A 610 -11.12 4.25 -8.38
CA ASP A 610 -11.30 4.85 -9.71
C ASP A 610 -10.46 4.12 -10.77
N ARG A 611 -9.24 3.69 -10.43
CA ARG A 611 -8.39 2.85 -11.29
C ARG A 611 -9.01 1.48 -11.53
N ILE A 612 -9.38 0.75 -10.47
CA ILE A 612 -9.97 -0.60 -10.55
C ILE A 612 -11.22 -0.61 -11.45
N VAL A 613 -12.04 0.43 -11.40
CA VAL A 613 -13.26 0.52 -12.21
C VAL A 613 -12.99 0.81 -13.69
N LYS A 614 -11.85 1.42 -14.02
CA LYS A 614 -11.47 1.81 -15.39
C LYS A 614 -10.56 0.82 -16.07
N ASP A 615 -9.80 0.05 -15.29
CA ASP A 615 -8.73 -0.80 -15.79
C ASP A 615 -9.22 -2.24 -16.05
N THR A 616 -8.97 -2.74 -17.26
CA THR A 616 -9.23 -4.13 -17.65
C THR A 616 -8.00 -5.01 -17.54
N LYS A 617 -6.81 -4.44 -17.29
CA LYS A 617 -5.54 -5.18 -17.27
C LYS A 617 -5.43 -6.19 -16.14
N PHE A 618 -6.17 -5.99 -15.03
CA PHE A 618 -6.26 -6.99 -13.97
C PHE A 618 -6.92 -8.28 -14.45
N ASP A 619 -7.91 -8.20 -15.34
CA ASP A 619 -8.58 -9.38 -15.90
C ASP A 619 -7.59 -10.18 -16.78
N ASP A 620 -6.74 -9.49 -17.56
CA ASP A 620 -5.65 -10.10 -18.33
C ASP A 620 -4.59 -10.75 -17.43
N PHE A 621 -4.20 -10.07 -16.34
CA PHE A 621 -3.29 -10.61 -15.33
C PHE A 621 -3.82 -11.90 -14.70
N PHE A 622 -5.09 -11.91 -14.27
CA PHE A 622 -5.73 -13.10 -13.70
C PHE A 622 -5.82 -14.25 -14.71
N THR A 623 -6.16 -13.94 -15.96
CA THR A 623 -6.23 -14.94 -17.05
C THR A 623 -4.86 -15.54 -17.37
N ALA A 624 -3.83 -14.71 -17.44
CA ALA A 624 -2.46 -15.16 -17.68
C ALA A 624 -1.93 -16.02 -16.52
N GLY A 625 -2.23 -15.65 -15.27
CA GLY A 625 -1.85 -16.44 -14.10
C GLY A 625 -2.60 -17.77 -14.01
N ASP A 626 -3.87 -17.85 -14.41
CA ASP A 626 -4.60 -19.12 -14.54
C ASP A 626 -3.93 -20.06 -15.56
N ALA A 627 -3.54 -19.51 -16.72
CA ALA A 627 -2.83 -20.27 -17.76
C ALA A 627 -1.47 -20.79 -17.25
N LEU A 628 -0.71 -19.93 -16.57
CA LEU A 628 0.55 -20.31 -15.93
C LEU A 628 0.35 -21.38 -14.85
N TYR A 629 -0.70 -21.25 -14.04
CA TYR A 629 -1.02 -22.23 -13.00
C TYR A 629 -1.31 -23.61 -13.58
N LYS A 630 -2.09 -23.66 -14.66
CA LYS A 630 -2.33 -24.91 -15.39
C LYS A 630 -1.02 -25.53 -15.90
N LYS A 631 -0.12 -24.72 -16.47
CA LYS A 631 1.19 -25.20 -16.95
C LYS A 631 2.08 -25.72 -15.83
N ILE A 632 2.07 -25.08 -14.67
CA ILE A 632 2.82 -25.56 -13.51
C ILE A 632 2.23 -26.87 -12.97
N GLN A 633 0.91 -27.03 -13.00
CA GLN A 633 0.27 -28.29 -12.61
C GLN A 633 0.65 -29.47 -13.53
N GLU A 634 0.92 -29.20 -14.81
CA GLU A 634 1.38 -30.17 -15.81
C GLU A 634 2.84 -30.60 -15.62
N LEU A 635 3.65 -29.89 -14.81
CA LEU A 635 5.05 -30.27 -14.55
C LEU A 635 5.14 -31.58 -13.77
N PRO A 636 6.19 -32.40 -13.99
CA PRO A 636 6.48 -33.58 -13.18
C PRO A 636 6.53 -33.26 -11.68
N PHE A 637 6.02 -34.15 -10.83
CA PHE A 637 6.12 -34.04 -9.37
C PHE A 637 7.56 -34.13 -8.87
N SER A 638 8.46 -34.75 -9.63
CA SER A 638 9.91 -34.73 -9.35
C SER A 638 10.54 -33.35 -9.48
N ASN A 639 9.90 -32.41 -10.20
CA ASN A 639 10.38 -31.04 -10.29
C ASN A 639 10.40 -30.40 -8.90
N GLN A 640 11.59 -30.02 -8.45
CA GLN A 640 11.83 -29.51 -7.11
C GLN A 640 11.04 -28.23 -6.79
N ASN A 641 10.71 -27.41 -7.80
CA ASN A 641 10.07 -26.11 -7.62
C ASN A 641 8.55 -26.14 -7.81
N ARG A 642 8.00 -27.20 -8.42
CA ARG A 642 6.57 -27.30 -8.76
C ARG A 642 5.66 -26.98 -7.59
N PHE A 643 5.95 -27.55 -6.42
CA PHE A 643 5.12 -27.38 -5.23
C PHE A 643 5.08 -25.92 -4.74
N GLU A 644 6.23 -25.27 -4.65
CA GLU A 644 6.33 -23.87 -4.23
C GLU A 644 5.54 -22.95 -5.16
N TRP A 645 5.65 -23.19 -6.46
CA TRP A 645 4.93 -22.43 -7.46
C TRP A 645 3.42 -22.66 -7.40
N ILE A 646 2.96 -23.90 -7.12
CA ILE A 646 1.54 -24.20 -6.89
C ILE A 646 1.01 -23.45 -5.67
N LEU A 647 1.75 -23.43 -4.55
CA LEU A 647 1.34 -22.66 -3.36
C LEU A 647 1.24 -21.16 -3.66
N LYS A 648 2.25 -20.60 -4.35
CA LYS A 648 2.23 -19.19 -4.76
C LYS A 648 0.99 -18.91 -5.62
N LEU A 649 0.70 -19.77 -6.61
CA LEU A 649 -0.47 -19.61 -7.47
C LEU A 649 -1.82 -19.95 -6.79
N LYS A 650 -1.83 -20.59 -5.63
CA LYS A 650 -3.03 -20.64 -4.77
C LYS A 650 -3.27 -19.31 -4.05
N LYS A 651 -2.22 -18.64 -3.56
CA LYS A 651 -2.33 -17.25 -3.04
C LYS A 651 -2.91 -16.35 -4.13
N PHE A 652 -2.45 -16.50 -5.38
CA PHE A 652 -3.01 -15.80 -6.55
C PHE A 652 -4.53 -15.95 -6.70
N GLN A 653 -5.08 -17.16 -6.55
CA GLN A 653 -6.53 -17.38 -6.62
C GLN A 653 -7.31 -16.73 -5.47
N THR A 654 -6.70 -16.68 -4.28
CA THR A 654 -7.28 -15.94 -3.14
C THR A 654 -7.29 -14.44 -3.42
N ILE A 655 -6.18 -13.89 -3.94
CA ILE A 655 -6.08 -12.48 -4.36
C ILE A 655 -7.18 -12.16 -5.39
N ARG A 656 -7.37 -13.01 -6.40
CA ARG A 656 -8.43 -12.86 -7.42
C ARG A 656 -9.82 -12.80 -6.80
N THR A 657 -10.16 -13.78 -5.95
CA THR A 657 -11.48 -13.81 -5.30
C THR A 657 -11.74 -12.52 -4.52
N ARG A 658 -10.77 -12.06 -3.73
CA ARG A 658 -10.88 -10.82 -2.96
C ARG A 658 -10.93 -9.58 -3.84
N TYR A 659 -10.21 -9.56 -4.96
CA TYR A 659 -10.30 -8.51 -5.98
C TYR A 659 -11.70 -8.42 -6.59
N ASP A 660 -12.30 -9.55 -6.96
CA ASP A 660 -13.64 -9.60 -7.54
C ASP A 660 -14.70 -9.10 -6.54
N GLU A 661 -14.61 -9.53 -5.28
CA GLU A 661 -15.46 -9.04 -4.19
C GLU A 661 -15.30 -7.52 -4.00
N LEU A 662 -14.06 -7.03 -3.98
CA LEU A 662 -13.74 -5.61 -3.89
C LEU A 662 -14.34 -4.83 -5.07
N LYS A 663 -14.16 -5.30 -6.31
CA LYS A 663 -14.68 -4.66 -7.53
C LYS A 663 -16.20 -4.53 -7.47
N ILE A 664 -16.91 -5.57 -7.02
CA ILE A 664 -18.37 -5.54 -6.81
C ILE A 664 -18.75 -4.46 -5.79
N GLU A 665 -18.06 -4.40 -4.66
CA GLU A 665 -18.39 -3.50 -3.55
C GLU A 665 -18.04 -2.03 -3.87
N ILE A 666 -17.02 -1.80 -4.70
CA ILE A 666 -16.70 -0.49 -5.31
C ILE A 666 -17.80 -0.06 -6.27
N LEU A 667 -18.23 -0.94 -7.19
CA LEU A 667 -19.27 -0.61 -8.16
C LEU A 667 -20.61 -0.29 -7.47
N ARG A 668 -20.96 -1.06 -6.43
CA ARG A 668 -22.13 -0.78 -5.57
C ARG A 668 -22.04 0.60 -4.93
N ARG A 669 -20.87 0.98 -4.39
CA ARG A 669 -20.61 2.32 -3.84
C ARG A 669 -20.70 3.41 -4.89
N LYS A 670 -20.05 3.24 -6.05
CA LYS A 670 -20.06 4.18 -7.18
C LYS A 670 -21.50 4.53 -7.58
N ASN A 671 -22.39 3.54 -7.65
CA ASN A 671 -23.80 3.76 -7.95
C ASN A 671 -24.50 4.64 -6.90
N ARG A 672 -24.17 4.49 -5.61
CA ARG A 672 -24.70 5.37 -4.53
C ARG A 672 -24.19 6.80 -4.64
N TYR A 673 -23.01 7.01 -5.19
CA TYR A 673 -22.42 8.35 -5.33
C TYR A 673 -22.88 9.08 -6.59
N ASN A 674 -23.28 8.35 -7.63
CA ASN A 674 -23.75 8.92 -8.88
C ASN A 674 -24.95 9.86 -8.62
N ASN A 675 -24.97 11.00 -9.29
CA ASN A 675 -26.01 12.04 -9.18
C ASN A 675 -26.18 12.68 -7.79
N VAL A 676 -25.33 12.37 -6.80
CA VAL A 676 -25.32 13.05 -5.51
C VAL A 676 -24.34 14.23 -5.55
N PRO A 677 -24.75 15.47 -5.22
CA PRO A 677 -23.83 16.61 -5.12
C PRO A 677 -22.68 16.37 -4.15
N MET A 678 -21.50 16.93 -4.42
CA MET A 678 -20.30 16.68 -3.60
C MET A 678 -20.45 17.20 -2.16
N GLU A 679 -21.12 18.36 -2.01
CA GLU A 679 -21.54 18.96 -0.74
C GLU A 679 -22.33 17.99 0.15
N ASN A 680 -23.17 17.15 -0.46
CA ASN A 680 -23.95 16.17 0.29
C ASN A 680 -23.10 14.95 0.65
N LEU A 681 -22.21 14.52 -0.25
CA LEU A 681 -21.37 13.34 -0.03
C LEU A 681 -20.40 13.51 1.14
N ILE A 682 -19.73 14.66 1.25
CA ILE A 682 -18.76 14.92 2.33
C ILE A 682 -19.41 14.89 3.72
N GLN A 683 -20.73 15.08 3.81
CA GLN A 683 -21.50 14.98 5.06
C GLN A 683 -21.90 13.55 5.43
N LEU A 684 -21.62 12.56 4.58
CA LEU A 684 -22.01 11.17 4.84
C LEU A 684 -20.93 10.45 5.63
N ARG A 685 -21.29 9.98 6.83
CA ARG A 685 -20.41 9.19 7.70
C ARG A 685 -19.77 8.00 6.98
N TRP A 686 -20.59 7.24 6.27
CA TRP A 686 -20.20 6.02 5.58
C TRP A 686 -19.38 6.26 4.30
N LEU A 687 -19.20 7.52 3.87
CA LEU A 687 -18.37 7.82 2.69
C LEU A 687 -16.94 7.31 2.89
N ILE A 688 -16.35 7.60 4.04
CA ILE A 688 -14.96 7.21 4.37
C ILE A 688 -14.94 6.15 5.45
N GLU A 689 -15.75 6.23 6.50
CA GLU A 689 -15.59 5.33 7.66
C GLU A 689 -15.76 3.85 7.31
N ASN A 690 -16.62 3.48 6.37
CA ASN A 690 -16.85 2.07 6.03
C ASN A 690 -15.81 1.51 5.02
N LEU A 691 -14.75 2.24 4.68
CA LEU A 691 -13.72 1.73 3.77
C LEU A 691 -12.79 0.70 4.44
N TYR A 692 -12.73 0.63 5.78
CA TYR A 692 -11.99 -0.43 6.48
C TYR A 692 -12.65 -1.81 6.32
N GLU A 693 -13.94 -1.86 5.95
CA GLU A 693 -14.71 -3.10 5.79
C GLU A 693 -14.55 -3.74 4.40
N LEU A 694 -13.78 -3.10 3.51
CA LEU A 694 -13.58 -3.60 2.16
C LEU A 694 -12.62 -4.79 2.13
N PRO A 695 -12.84 -5.77 1.22
CA PRO A 695 -11.86 -6.84 1.01
C PRO A 695 -10.50 -6.25 0.62
N ASN A 696 -9.43 -6.72 1.26
CA ASN A 696 -8.05 -6.40 0.88
C ASN A 696 -7.50 -7.53 -0.01
N PRO A 697 -7.23 -7.27 -1.31
CA PRO A 697 -6.67 -8.27 -2.20
C PRO A 697 -5.27 -8.75 -1.78
N GLU A 698 -4.49 -7.93 -1.06
CA GLU A 698 -3.10 -8.25 -0.67
C GLU A 698 -2.19 -8.53 -1.89
N LEU A 699 -2.36 -7.73 -2.96
CA LEU A 699 -1.58 -7.86 -4.19
C LEU A 699 -0.40 -6.89 -4.18
N GLU A 700 0.81 -7.43 -4.12
CA GLU A 700 2.06 -6.69 -4.32
C GLU A 700 2.69 -7.08 -5.66
N VAL A 701 2.71 -6.16 -6.62
CA VAL A 701 3.16 -6.37 -8.01
C VAL A 701 4.61 -6.85 -8.04
N GLU A 702 5.47 -6.31 -7.20
CA GLU A 702 6.89 -6.67 -7.16
C GLU A 702 7.10 -8.14 -6.79
N GLU A 703 6.31 -8.69 -5.85
CA GLU A 703 6.35 -10.13 -5.53
C GLU A 703 6.10 -11.00 -6.78
N TRP A 704 5.20 -10.56 -7.67
CA TRP A 704 4.82 -11.30 -8.87
C TRP A 704 5.80 -11.08 -10.02
N LYS A 705 6.39 -9.89 -10.14
CA LYS A 705 7.51 -9.62 -11.06
C LYS A 705 8.70 -10.52 -10.75
N GLN A 706 9.08 -10.61 -9.48
CA GLN A 706 10.16 -11.48 -9.04
C GLN A 706 9.85 -12.94 -9.35
N PHE A 707 8.63 -13.38 -9.07
CA PHE A 707 8.17 -14.74 -9.40
C PHE A 707 8.25 -15.05 -10.90
N ALA A 708 7.73 -14.16 -11.76
CA ALA A 708 7.80 -14.32 -13.22
C ALA A 708 9.24 -14.21 -13.77
N GLY A 709 10.11 -13.49 -13.05
CA GLY A 709 11.52 -13.30 -13.38
C GLY A 709 12.43 -14.48 -13.02
N LEU A 710 11.95 -15.45 -12.24
CA LEU A 710 12.74 -16.61 -11.82
C LEU A 710 13.24 -17.40 -13.03
N GLU A 711 14.57 -17.54 -13.17
CA GLU A 711 15.12 -18.34 -14.27
C GLU A 711 14.75 -19.82 -14.18
N SER A 712 14.63 -20.33 -12.97
CA SER A 712 14.11 -21.69 -12.75
C SER A 712 12.70 -21.85 -13.28
N LEU A 713 11.83 -20.84 -13.20
CA LEU A 713 10.49 -20.88 -13.75
C LEU A 713 10.53 -20.91 -15.28
N LYS A 714 11.30 -20.00 -15.89
CA LYS A 714 11.45 -19.90 -17.35
C LYS A 714 12.06 -21.15 -17.97
N SER A 715 13.03 -21.78 -17.30
CA SER A 715 13.71 -22.97 -17.80
C SER A 715 12.87 -24.24 -17.71
N ASN A 716 11.92 -24.31 -16.76
CA ASN A 716 11.10 -25.50 -16.51
C ASN A 716 9.72 -25.42 -17.17
N VAL A 717 9.15 -24.23 -17.29
CA VAL A 717 7.89 -23.99 -17.97
C VAL A 717 8.21 -23.50 -19.38
N SER A 718 8.39 -24.43 -20.31
CA SER A 718 8.59 -24.09 -21.72
C SER A 718 7.29 -23.52 -22.31
N GLY A 719 7.25 -22.23 -22.64
CA GLY A 719 6.07 -21.65 -23.27
C GLY A 719 6.01 -20.12 -23.36
N GLU A 720 5.03 -19.64 -24.11
CA GLU A 720 4.62 -18.24 -24.24
C GLU A 720 3.98 -17.73 -22.93
N GLU A 721 3.47 -18.63 -22.09
CA GLU A 721 2.66 -18.34 -20.89
C GLU A 721 3.43 -17.56 -19.81
N VAL A 722 4.71 -17.88 -19.57
CA VAL A 722 5.54 -17.12 -18.60
C VAL A 722 5.77 -15.70 -19.12
N ALA A 723 6.01 -15.54 -20.43
CA ALA A 723 6.20 -14.24 -21.06
C ALA A 723 4.90 -13.42 -21.09
N ILE A 724 3.76 -14.05 -21.37
CA ILE A 724 2.43 -13.43 -21.31
C ILE A 724 2.13 -12.97 -19.87
N PHE A 725 2.41 -13.81 -18.88
CA PHE A 725 2.22 -13.45 -17.47
C PHE A 725 3.11 -12.29 -17.05
N ALA A 726 4.41 -12.33 -17.37
CA ALA A 726 5.35 -11.24 -17.11
C ALA A 726 4.88 -9.92 -17.73
N LYS A 727 4.43 -9.96 -18.99
CA LYS A 727 3.90 -8.79 -19.69
C LYS A 727 2.59 -8.28 -19.08
N ALA A 728 1.72 -9.17 -18.62
CA ALA A 728 0.46 -8.79 -17.96
C ALA A 728 0.71 -8.08 -16.62
N ILE A 729 1.78 -8.47 -15.89
CA ILE A 729 2.19 -7.82 -14.64
C ILE A 729 2.63 -6.36 -14.85
N GLU A 730 3.30 -6.05 -15.95
CA GLU A 730 3.73 -4.67 -16.26
C GLU A 730 2.55 -3.68 -16.36
N GLY A 731 1.35 -4.19 -16.62
CA GLY A 731 0.15 -3.39 -16.80
C GLY A 731 -0.58 -2.99 -15.52
N ILE A 732 -0.35 -3.69 -14.40
CA ILE A 732 -1.17 -3.57 -13.17
C ILE A 732 -0.49 -2.75 -12.07
N SER A 733 -1.26 -2.35 -11.06
CA SER A 733 -0.78 -1.64 -9.87
C SER A 733 -0.98 -2.44 -8.59
N ASP A 734 -0.22 -2.14 -7.54
CA ASP A 734 -0.38 -2.73 -6.21
C ASP A 734 -1.80 -2.54 -5.65
N LEU A 735 -2.32 -3.58 -5.00
CA LEU A 735 -3.60 -3.60 -4.28
C LEU A 735 -3.44 -4.20 -2.87
N ASP A 736 -2.50 -3.67 -2.09
CA ASP A 736 -2.48 -3.86 -0.64
C ASP A 736 -2.95 -2.59 0.08
N PHE A 737 -4.07 -2.71 0.80
CA PHE A 737 -4.71 -1.60 1.48
C PHE A 737 -4.52 -1.62 2.99
N ALA A 738 -3.78 -2.59 3.55
CA ALA A 738 -3.71 -2.82 4.99
C ALA A 738 -3.37 -1.53 5.76
N GLU A 739 -2.36 -0.80 5.29
CA GLU A 739 -1.95 0.46 5.92
C GLU A 739 -3.01 1.55 5.80
N TYR A 740 -3.70 1.67 4.66
CA TYR A 740 -4.78 2.66 4.51
C TYR A 740 -6.00 2.32 5.38
N GLN A 741 -6.41 1.06 5.41
CA GLN A 741 -7.60 0.61 6.16
C GLN A 741 -7.43 0.80 7.67
N LYS A 742 -6.20 0.65 8.20
CA LYS A 742 -5.88 0.91 9.62
C LYS A 742 -6.24 2.33 10.06
N HIS A 743 -6.10 3.32 9.17
CA HIS A 743 -6.30 4.74 9.53
C HIS A 743 -7.73 5.24 9.32
N VAL A 744 -8.51 4.59 8.45
CA VAL A 744 -9.87 5.00 8.07
C VAL A 744 -10.93 5.05 9.21
N PRO A 745 -10.89 4.21 10.26
CA PRO A 745 -11.89 4.29 11.33
C PRO A 745 -11.95 5.67 12.00
N ASN A 746 -13.14 6.13 12.38
CA ASN A 746 -13.40 7.44 12.99
C ASN A 746 -13.03 8.68 12.14
N THR A 747 -12.78 8.52 10.83
CA THR A 747 -12.41 9.64 9.95
C THR A 747 -13.52 10.71 9.85
N TYR A 748 -14.80 10.32 9.90
CA TYR A 748 -15.88 11.28 9.73
C TYR A 748 -16.00 12.26 10.92
N ALA A 749 -15.77 11.79 12.14
CA ALA A 749 -15.73 12.68 13.31
C ALA A 749 -14.65 13.76 13.17
N HIS A 750 -13.48 13.38 12.64
CA HIS A 750 -12.35 14.27 12.40
C HIS A 750 -12.64 15.26 11.26
N LEU A 751 -13.25 14.79 10.17
CA LEU A 751 -13.71 15.64 9.08
C LEU A 751 -14.75 16.67 9.55
N ARG A 752 -15.71 16.26 10.40
CA ARG A 752 -16.71 17.18 10.97
C ARG A 752 -16.07 18.19 11.93
N ALA A 753 -15.05 17.80 12.69
CA ALA A 753 -14.28 18.72 13.52
C ALA A 753 -13.56 19.77 12.68
N LEU A 754 -12.93 19.36 11.57
CA LEU A 754 -12.28 20.27 10.63
C LEU A 754 -13.28 21.26 9.98
N ILE A 755 -14.45 20.79 9.57
CA ILE A 755 -15.51 21.67 9.04
C ILE A 755 -16.00 22.67 10.10
N ARG A 756 -16.19 22.22 11.35
CA ARG A 756 -16.57 23.11 12.46
C ARG A 756 -15.48 24.14 12.75
N PHE A 757 -14.22 23.75 12.63
CA PHE A 757 -13.08 24.63 12.78
C PHE A 757 -13.05 25.71 11.70
N HIS A 758 -13.25 25.37 10.42
CA HIS A 758 -13.35 26.37 9.35
C HIS A 758 -14.48 27.39 9.62
N ASN A 759 -15.64 26.91 10.07
CA ASN A 759 -16.75 27.79 10.48
C ASN A 759 -16.38 28.67 11.70
N ALA A 760 -15.56 28.18 12.63
CA ALA A 760 -15.11 28.95 13.78
C ALA A 760 -14.16 30.08 13.37
N ILE A 761 -13.25 29.84 12.42
CA ILE A 761 -12.41 30.88 11.81
C ILE A 761 -13.27 32.00 11.23
N LEU A 762 -14.31 31.66 10.46
CA LEU A 762 -15.25 32.66 9.94
C LEU A 762 -16.00 33.43 11.03
N ALA A 763 -16.45 32.74 12.07
CA ALA A 763 -17.12 33.38 13.18
C ALA A 763 -16.19 34.39 13.87
N THR A 764 -14.91 34.04 14.06
CA THR A 764 -13.88 34.94 14.59
C THR A 764 -13.70 36.15 13.69
N GLU A 765 -13.68 36.00 12.36
CA GLU A 765 -13.61 37.15 11.45
C GLU A 765 -14.79 38.10 11.63
N LYS A 766 -16.02 37.56 11.61
CA LYS A 766 -17.27 38.33 11.80
C LYS A 766 -17.35 39.02 13.16
N VAL A 767 -16.65 38.51 14.17
CA VAL A 767 -16.58 39.09 15.52
C VAL A 767 -15.49 40.15 15.61
N SER A 768 -14.30 39.88 15.08
CA SER A 768 -13.16 40.79 15.05
C SER A 768 -13.41 42.04 14.18
N SER A 769 -14.27 41.93 13.16
CA SER A 769 -14.67 43.05 12.29
C SER A 769 -15.71 43.99 12.90
N LYS A 770 -16.28 43.67 14.07
CA LYS A 770 -17.31 44.50 14.73
C LYS A 770 -16.66 45.68 15.46
N THR A 771 -17.16 46.88 15.20
CA THR A 771 -16.71 48.10 15.88
C THR A 771 -17.27 48.18 17.31
N PHE A 772 -16.69 49.06 18.14
CA PHE A 772 -17.24 49.39 19.46
C PHE A 772 -18.74 49.75 19.39
N TRP A 773 -19.16 50.42 18.31
CA TRP A 773 -20.55 50.79 18.08
C TRP A 773 -21.43 49.57 17.83
N ASP A 774 -20.97 48.60 17.05
CA ASP A 774 -21.72 47.36 16.77
C ASP A 774 -21.91 46.51 18.04
N TRP A 775 -20.91 46.50 18.92
CA TRP A 775 -20.96 45.79 20.19
C TRP A 775 -21.87 46.44 21.23
N ASN A 776 -21.96 47.77 21.21
CA ASN A 776 -22.64 48.55 22.25
C ASN A 776 -23.90 49.24 21.76
N HIS A 777 -24.35 49.00 20.53
CA HIS A 777 -25.47 49.70 19.91
C HIS A 777 -26.72 49.73 20.82
N GLN A 778 -27.10 48.58 21.38
CA GLN A 778 -28.24 48.46 22.29
C GLN A 778 -28.03 49.23 23.61
N TRP A 779 -26.82 49.19 24.17
CA TRP A 779 -26.49 49.95 25.40
C TRP A 779 -26.49 51.45 25.15
N ILE A 780 -26.00 51.88 24.00
CA ILE A 780 -25.96 53.28 23.57
C ILE A 780 -27.39 53.78 23.33
N GLU A 781 -28.28 52.98 22.74
CA GLU A 781 -29.70 53.31 22.60
C GLU A 781 -30.39 53.45 23.97
N ILE A 782 -30.14 52.52 24.90
CA ILE A 782 -30.70 52.58 26.26
C ILE A 782 -30.22 53.84 27.00
N VAL A 783 -28.92 54.13 26.96
CA VAL A 783 -28.35 55.34 27.59
C VAL A 783 -28.87 56.62 26.92
N GLY A 784 -29.00 56.62 25.59
CA GLY A 784 -29.59 57.71 24.83
C GLY A 784 -31.04 57.96 25.24
N PHE A 785 -31.84 56.90 25.39
CA PHE A 785 -33.22 56.98 25.85
C PHE A 785 -33.31 57.54 27.27
N VAL A 786 -32.47 57.07 28.20
CA VAL A 786 -32.42 57.56 29.59
C VAL A 786 -32.02 59.04 29.65
N ALA A 787 -31.02 59.46 28.87
CA ALA A 787 -30.58 60.85 28.82
C ALA A 787 -31.67 61.78 28.28
N ILE A 788 -32.36 61.40 27.20
CA ILE A 788 -33.49 62.16 26.65
C ILE A 788 -34.61 62.28 27.67
N THR A 789 -34.92 61.19 28.38
CA THR A 789 -35.98 61.16 29.40
C THR A 789 -35.64 62.05 30.61
N LEU A 790 -34.37 62.07 31.04
CA LEU A 790 -33.87 62.96 32.10
C LEU A 790 -33.97 64.44 31.70
N VAL A 791 -33.58 64.78 30.46
CA VAL A 791 -33.69 66.16 29.95
C VAL A 791 -35.15 66.61 29.88
N LEU A 792 -36.06 65.76 29.40
CA LEU A 792 -37.49 66.03 29.38
C LEU A 792 -38.06 66.25 30.78
N ASN A 793 -37.64 65.45 31.77
CA ASN A 793 -38.05 65.62 33.16
C ASN A 793 -37.53 66.94 33.77
N VAL A 794 -36.28 67.31 33.55
CA VAL A 794 -35.72 68.59 34.03
C VAL A 794 -36.45 69.78 33.40
N LEU A 795 -36.76 69.71 32.10
CA LEU A 795 -37.55 70.75 31.42
C LEU A 795 -38.98 70.84 31.96
N ALA A 796 -39.63 69.71 32.24
CA ALA A 796 -40.96 69.67 32.85
C ALA A 796 -40.96 70.26 34.28
N TYR A 797 -39.98 69.91 35.11
CA TYR A 797 -39.80 70.48 36.45
C TYR A 797 -39.48 71.98 36.41
N GLY A 798 -38.60 72.41 35.50
CA GLY A 798 -38.26 73.82 35.29
C GLY A 798 -39.46 74.64 34.81
N GLY A 799 -40.26 74.09 33.89
CA GLY A 799 -41.51 74.67 33.41
C GLY A 799 -42.56 74.79 34.51
N ALA A 800 -42.75 73.74 35.33
CA ALA A 800 -43.65 73.76 36.47
C ALA A 800 -43.21 74.78 37.54
N ALA A 801 -41.90 74.84 37.85
CA ALA A 801 -41.34 75.81 38.78
C ALA A 801 -41.51 77.26 38.29
N LEU A 802 -41.27 77.52 37.01
CA LEU A 802 -41.50 78.84 36.40
C LEU A 802 -42.98 79.21 36.39
N TYR A 803 -43.87 78.26 36.10
CA TYR A 803 -45.32 78.47 36.13
C TYR A 803 -45.82 78.82 37.53
N ILE A 804 -45.38 78.10 38.56
CA ILE A 804 -45.69 78.38 39.97
C ILE A 804 -45.15 79.76 40.39
N ARG A 805 -43.91 80.09 39.99
CA ARG A 805 -43.29 81.40 40.26
C ARG A 805 -44.01 82.55 39.55
N LYS A 806 -44.58 82.30 38.37
CA LYS A 806 -45.34 83.30 37.60
C LYS A 806 -46.76 83.50 38.14
N LYS A 807 -47.35 82.46 38.74
CA LYS A 807 -48.68 82.51 39.38
C LYS A 807 -48.67 83.18 40.75
N ASN A 808 -47.53 83.16 41.45
CA ASN A 808 -47.35 83.74 42.79
C ASN A 808 -46.65 85.12 42.78
N ALA A 809 -46.38 85.72 41.62
CA ALA A 809 -45.75 87.03 41.53
C ALA A 809 -46.74 88.14 41.95
N THR A 810 -46.33 89.01 42.86
CA THR A 810 -47.14 90.16 43.31
C THR A 810 -47.23 91.24 42.22
N PRO A 811 -48.26 92.11 42.23
CA PRO A 811 -48.44 93.16 41.22
C PRO A 811 -47.22 94.09 41.05
N GLU A 812 -46.46 94.30 42.13
CA GLU A 812 -45.23 95.11 42.14
C GLU A 812 -44.09 94.47 41.32
N GLU A 813 -43.90 93.14 41.39
CA GLU A 813 -42.88 92.43 40.60
C GLU A 813 -43.20 92.38 39.09
N LEU A 814 -44.49 92.44 38.73
CA LEU A 814 -44.96 92.51 37.34
C LEU A 814 -44.74 93.92 36.74
N ALA A 815 -44.87 94.97 37.55
CA ALA A 815 -44.58 96.34 37.16
C ALA A 815 -43.07 96.55 36.93
N GLU A 816 -42.23 96.00 37.81
CA GLU A 816 -40.77 96.09 37.70
C GLU A 816 -40.21 95.32 36.48
N ARG A 817 -40.85 94.22 36.07
CA ARG A 817 -40.48 93.50 34.83
C ARG A 817 -40.90 94.22 33.55
N LYS A 818 -41.98 95.00 33.57
CA LYS A 818 -42.38 95.86 32.44
C LYS A 818 -41.37 96.99 32.24
N THR A 819 -40.99 97.69 33.30
CA THR A 819 -39.99 98.76 33.25
C THR A 819 -38.60 98.24 32.84
N ARG A 820 -38.22 97.01 33.24
CA ARG A 820 -36.96 96.38 32.80
C ARG A 820 -36.98 95.91 31.34
N LYS A 821 -38.14 95.51 30.81
CA LYS A 821 -38.32 95.20 29.37
C LYS A 821 -38.35 96.45 28.50
N GLU A 822 -38.90 97.55 29.01
CA GLU A 822 -38.88 98.86 28.34
C GLU A 822 -37.46 99.44 28.31
N ARG A 823 -36.68 99.32 29.41
CA ARG A 823 -35.25 99.68 29.41
C ARG A 823 -34.41 98.88 28.40
N LYS A 824 -34.63 97.56 28.28
CA LYS A 824 -33.92 96.73 27.29
C LYS A 824 -34.38 96.95 25.84
N LYS A 825 -35.58 97.51 25.62
CA LYS A 825 -36.02 97.94 24.30
C LYS A 825 -35.37 99.25 23.89
N LEU A 826 -35.22 100.19 24.84
CA LEU A 826 -34.52 101.46 24.61
C LEU A 826 -33.01 101.26 24.37
N GLU A 827 -32.36 100.34 25.11
CA GLU A 827 -30.96 99.96 24.89
C GLU A 827 -30.72 99.22 23.55
N ALA A 828 -31.77 98.68 22.91
CA ALA A 828 -31.69 98.01 21.61
C ALA A 828 -32.04 98.92 20.43
N GLU A 829 -32.55 100.14 20.67
CA GLU A 829 -32.88 101.14 19.65
C GLU A 829 -31.75 102.17 19.40
N GLU A 830 -30.71 102.24 20.26
CA GLU A 830 -29.56 103.15 20.10
C GLU A 830 -28.31 102.55 19.40
N GLU A 831 -28.32 101.27 18.98
CA GLU A 831 -27.25 100.68 18.16
C GLU A 831 -27.81 100.04 16.87
N PRO A 832 -28.10 100.83 15.81
CA PRO A 832 -27.71 100.35 14.48
C PRO A 832 -27.55 101.47 13.42
N GLU A 833 -26.46 102.26 13.39
CA GLU A 833 -26.11 102.99 12.15
C GLU A 833 -24.65 103.50 12.06
N GLU A 834 -23.64 102.65 12.28
CA GLU A 834 -22.35 102.80 11.57
C GLU A 834 -21.51 101.52 11.55
N LYS A 835 -22.07 100.49 10.90
CA LYS A 835 -21.21 99.51 10.20
C LYS A 835 -20.72 100.18 8.91
N ALA A 836 -19.50 100.71 8.92
CA ALA A 836 -18.80 101.05 7.68
C ALA A 836 -17.29 100.79 7.79
N LYS A 837 -16.86 99.70 7.13
CA LYS A 837 -15.55 99.47 6.48
C LYS A 837 -14.33 99.31 7.42
N THR A 838 -13.46 98.32 7.31
CA THR A 838 -13.18 97.19 6.39
C THR A 838 -12.07 96.40 7.13
N ALA A 839 -12.28 95.12 7.42
CA ALA A 839 -11.86 93.97 6.62
C ALA A 839 -10.40 93.52 6.85
N ASP A 840 -10.32 92.27 7.34
CA ASP A 840 -9.35 91.25 6.94
C ASP A 840 -7.93 91.25 7.56
N LYS A 841 -7.69 90.35 8.53
CA LYS A 841 -6.94 89.08 8.34
C LYS A 841 -6.37 88.50 9.67
N THR A 842 -6.76 87.24 9.91
CA THR A 842 -6.03 86.09 10.51
C THR A 842 -5.03 86.29 11.66
N ASP A 843 -5.41 85.66 12.81
CA ASP A 843 -4.64 84.89 13.83
C ASP A 843 -3.45 85.59 14.55
N PRO A 844 -3.00 85.21 15.77
CA PRO A 844 -3.43 84.14 16.67
C PRO A 844 -3.52 84.53 18.17
N ASN A 845 -3.88 83.56 19.02
CA ASN A 845 -3.06 83.10 20.17
C ASN A 845 -3.82 82.88 21.50
N SER A 846 -3.49 81.72 22.10
CA SER A 846 -3.32 81.53 23.55
C SER A 846 -4.62 81.22 24.32
N LYS A 847 -4.73 80.25 25.23
CA LYS A 847 -3.78 79.62 26.18
C LYS A 847 -4.46 78.32 26.66
N ALA A 848 -3.83 77.14 26.70
CA ALA A 848 -2.71 76.73 27.55
C ALA A 848 -2.89 77.07 29.05
N LYS A 849 -3.18 76.05 29.87
CA LYS A 849 -2.34 75.63 31.02
C LYS A 849 -3.05 74.57 31.87
N GLY A 850 -2.56 73.34 31.78
CA GLY A 850 -2.69 72.33 32.83
C GLY A 850 -1.32 72.15 33.47
N ASN A 851 -1.23 72.35 34.78
CA ASN A 851 -0.03 72.14 35.57
C ASN A 851 -0.46 71.47 36.88
N LYS A 852 0.04 70.26 37.18
CA LYS A 852 0.43 69.83 38.53
C LYS A 852 1.08 68.44 38.55
N ARG A 853 2.06 68.37 39.44
CA ARG A 853 2.99 67.28 39.76
C ARG A 853 2.53 66.58 41.07
N ASN A 854 3.16 65.42 41.34
CA ASN A 854 3.28 64.66 42.61
C ASN A 854 2.16 63.63 42.91
N THR A 855 2.39 62.40 43.39
CA THR A 855 3.57 61.60 43.82
C THR A 855 3.13 60.15 44.11
N THR A 856 3.99 59.18 43.76
CA THR A 856 4.34 57.85 44.36
C THR A 856 3.55 57.22 45.53
N ASN A 857 3.19 55.91 45.41
CA ASN A 857 3.74 54.73 46.15
C ASN A 857 2.82 53.48 45.95
N VAL A 858 3.25 52.33 45.40
CA VAL A 858 4.10 51.20 45.90
C VAL A 858 3.30 50.03 46.55
N LYS A 859 3.52 48.80 45.99
CA LYS A 859 3.38 47.41 46.53
C LYS A 859 1.98 46.88 46.90
N ALA A 860 1.66 45.58 46.89
CA ALA A 860 2.14 44.32 46.31
C ALA A 860 1.26 43.20 46.94
N ARG A 861 0.91 42.14 46.20
CA ARG A 861 1.09 40.71 46.58
C ARG A 861 0.21 39.77 45.74
N ARG A 862 0.91 38.80 45.15
CA ARG A 862 0.58 37.39 44.83
C ARG A 862 -0.78 37.05 44.27
#